data_AF-B3R9X7-F1
#
_entry.id   AF-B3R9X7-F1
#
_cell.length_a   1.000
_cell.length_b   1.000
_cell.length_c   1.000
_cell.angle_alpha   90.00
_cell.angle_beta   90.00
_cell.angle_gamma   90.00
#
_symmetry.space_group_name_H-M   'P 1'
#
loop_
_entity.id
_entity.type
_entity.pdbx_description
1 polymer ?
#
loop_
_entity_poly.entity_id
_entity_poly.type
_entity_poly.pdbx_seq_one_letter_code
_entity_poly.pdbx_strand_id
1 'polypeptide(L)'
;MMSLPSEGAIGVLSHGIRRIEHLSAFLGGPVVPVHPLRGAAVPLSAVAAWGRRPAARKTQAFAQSRGIARFLCLEDGFLRSLYPGASSQTCSLVVDDRGIYYDASEPSRLEALVSTPLLPAERERARQLIERWRCTGISKYNYAPAPTSLPAQPYVLAVDQTANDASVQYGLADGDSFRRMLESALQTYPHCRIVVKEHPEVALGRKRGYLGRILEHGGYPRVERLQDDVHVVPLIRGACAVFAVTSQVGFEALLHGKTVHTFGMPFYAGWGLTIDALPAPGRRHPVAVEQLAFAALVRYTRYVQPHTGNRCEVEDAIDYLALQRRMSQQFPRQLHATGFSRWKRKILKDFLQGHEVMFHRGLRSVPQGATLLRWGRSIDATSRPDLSVITVEDGFLRSVGLGAQLVRPLSWVFDGSGIYYDATGESDLERLLATTDFDVATLARAAQLRESIIHAGLTKYNVGSGSWTRPAGVGRVILAVGQVEADASLRFGAPGICTNRALLEAVRAEAPDAYLVYKPHPDVMTGLRGNREEEKGLAALCDELVPDCPMDRLIAAVDGVHVLTSLAGFEALLRGKPVTTHGAPFYAGWGLTDDRCAMTRRHRRLSVDMLVAGALILYPRYVLRDGRHGFATPEIAVAHILSWREQAQARLGFWHAVTRFLLRRRLLWRDAAAMPDGRKPRGACDANAPADPQHLSAHGKIAAPEQYAVAQEGQNHELRVREQQEGRRHVVVQGVIRKH
;
A
#
# COMPACT_ATOMS: atom_id res chain seq x y z
N MET A 1 -19.20 -11.71 29.90
CA MET A 1 -18.62 -12.72 30.81
C MET A 1 -17.34 -13.24 30.17
N MET A 2 -16.16 -12.87 30.68
CA MET A 2 -14.88 -13.37 30.13
C MET A 2 -14.56 -14.72 30.76
N SER A 3 -14.43 -15.77 29.95
CA SER A 3 -13.89 -17.05 30.42
C SER A 3 -12.39 -16.92 30.64
N LEU A 4 -11.88 -17.44 31.76
CA LEU A 4 -10.45 -17.57 32.01
C LEU A 4 -9.74 -18.28 30.84
N PRO A 5 -8.47 -17.93 30.53
CA PRO A 5 -7.72 -18.59 29.48
C PRO A 5 -7.44 -20.05 29.87
N SER A 6 -8.12 -20.98 29.20
CA SER A 6 -7.85 -22.41 29.32
C SER A 6 -6.41 -22.72 28.91
N GLU A 7 -5.60 -23.27 29.82
CA GLU A 7 -4.12 -23.34 29.77
C GLU A 7 -3.52 -24.26 28.67
N GLY A 8 -4.33 -24.73 27.71
CA GLY A 8 -3.89 -25.52 26.57
C GLY A 8 -3.83 -24.73 25.26
N ALA A 9 -3.00 -25.17 24.33
CA ALA A 9 -2.91 -24.58 22.99
C ALA A 9 -4.07 -25.01 22.08
N ILE A 10 -4.26 -24.31 20.95
CA ILE A 10 -5.26 -24.66 19.95
C ILE A 10 -4.61 -25.50 18.86
N GLY A 11 -5.06 -26.75 18.73
CA GLY A 11 -4.45 -27.74 17.85
C GLY A 11 -4.95 -27.67 16.41
N VAL A 12 -4.03 -27.63 15.44
CA VAL A 12 -4.36 -27.55 14.00
C VAL A 12 -3.64 -28.63 13.20
N LEU A 13 -4.40 -29.58 12.66
CA LEU A 13 -3.88 -30.65 11.79
C LEU A 13 -3.53 -30.10 10.40
N SER A 14 -4.41 -29.26 9.83
CA SER A 14 -4.30 -28.76 8.45
C SER A 14 -3.11 -27.80 8.27
N HIS A 15 -2.18 -28.16 7.39
CA HIS A 15 -1.11 -27.24 6.93
C HIS A 15 -1.67 -26.05 6.12
N GLY A 16 -2.87 -26.16 5.55
CA GLY A 16 -3.55 -25.03 4.92
C GLY A 16 -3.89 -23.94 5.93
N ILE A 17 -4.52 -24.33 7.05
CA ILE A 17 -4.89 -23.42 8.14
C ILE A 17 -3.64 -22.84 8.80
N ARG A 18 -2.61 -23.65 9.08
CA ARG A 18 -1.34 -23.21 9.70
C ARG A 18 -0.50 -22.22 8.88
N ARG A 19 -0.90 -21.89 7.64
CA ARG A 19 -0.27 -20.85 6.81
C ARG A 19 -1.03 -19.52 6.80
N ILE A 20 -2.13 -19.41 7.54
CA ILE A 20 -2.83 -18.13 7.76
C ILE A 20 -1.94 -17.26 8.66
N GLU A 21 -1.50 -16.12 8.16
CA GLU A 21 -0.74 -15.14 8.96
C GLU A 21 -1.62 -14.63 10.11
N HIS A 22 -1.01 -14.40 11.28
CA HIS A 22 -1.68 -13.92 12.50
C HIS A 22 -2.77 -14.85 13.08
N LEU A 23 -2.77 -16.15 12.72
CA LEU A 23 -3.74 -17.14 13.20
C LEU A 23 -3.87 -17.21 14.73
N SER A 24 -2.78 -17.07 15.49
CA SER A 24 -2.82 -17.04 16.95
C SER A 24 -3.62 -15.85 17.51
N ALA A 25 -3.52 -14.68 16.90
CA ALA A 25 -4.34 -13.52 17.26
C ALA A 25 -5.82 -13.77 16.93
N PHE A 26 -6.13 -14.26 15.72
CA PHE A 26 -7.51 -14.63 15.36
C PHE A 26 -8.14 -15.61 16.35
N LEU A 27 -7.43 -16.69 16.71
CA LEU A 27 -7.98 -17.72 17.60
C LEU A 27 -7.95 -17.30 19.08
N GLY A 28 -7.09 -16.34 19.46
CA GLY A 28 -7.00 -15.79 20.81
C GLY A 28 -6.10 -16.60 21.75
N GLY A 29 -5.07 -17.26 21.22
CA GLY A 29 -4.18 -18.13 21.99
C GLY A 29 -3.07 -18.77 21.15
N PRO A 30 -2.14 -19.50 21.78
CA PRO A 30 -1.07 -20.20 21.07
C PRO A 30 -1.64 -21.32 20.17
N VAL A 31 -1.10 -21.46 18.97
CA VAL A 31 -1.57 -22.42 17.95
C VAL A 31 -0.46 -23.41 17.62
N VAL A 32 -0.76 -24.70 17.68
CA VAL A 32 0.24 -25.77 17.53
C VAL A 32 -0.12 -26.77 16.43
N PRO A 33 0.89 -27.34 15.73
CA PRO A 33 0.67 -28.44 14.80
C PRO A 33 0.24 -29.70 15.56
N VAL A 34 -0.78 -30.38 15.03
CA VAL A 34 -1.23 -31.69 15.52
C VAL A 34 -0.93 -32.75 14.49
N HIS A 35 -0.27 -33.83 14.90
CA HIS A 35 -0.10 -35.03 14.10
C HIS A 35 -1.30 -35.98 14.35
N PRO A 36 -2.00 -36.49 13.32
CA PRO A 36 -3.21 -37.30 13.52
C PRO A 36 -3.04 -38.49 14.47
N LEU A 37 -1.95 -39.25 14.34
CA LEU A 37 -1.62 -40.38 15.23
C LEU A 37 -0.93 -39.94 16.55
N ARG A 38 0.16 -39.16 16.48
CA ARG A 38 0.99 -38.81 17.66
C ARG A 38 0.39 -37.71 18.56
N GLY A 39 -0.63 -36.98 18.13
CA GLY A 39 -1.21 -35.85 18.87
C GLY A 39 -0.39 -34.57 18.75
N ALA A 40 -0.33 -33.78 19.81
CA ALA A 40 0.50 -32.59 19.94
C ALA A 40 1.52 -32.75 21.08
N ALA A 41 2.60 -31.96 21.06
CA ALA A 41 3.63 -31.96 22.10
C ALA A 41 3.25 -31.16 23.37
N VAL A 42 2.05 -30.56 23.41
CA VAL A 42 1.53 -29.76 24.53
C VAL A 42 0.04 -30.06 24.74
N PRO A 43 -0.53 -29.82 25.93
CA PRO A 43 -1.96 -29.91 26.17
C PRO A 43 -2.77 -29.05 25.19
N LEU A 44 -3.93 -29.55 24.77
CA LEU A 44 -4.82 -28.88 23.82
C LEU A 44 -6.11 -28.42 24.51
N SER A 45 -6.40 -27.12 24.46
CA SER A 45 -7.67 -26.57 24.95
C SER A 45 -8.80 -26.66 23.92
N ALA A 46 -8.45 -26.72 22.64
CA ALA A 46 -9.36 -26.87 21.52
C ALA A 46 -8.62 -27.47 20.29
N VAL A 47 -9.37 -27.94 19.30
CA VAL A 47 -8.84 -28.18 17.94
C VAL A 47 -9.65 -27.43 16.89
N ALA A 48 -9.00 -26.99 15.82
CA ALA A 48 -9.62 -26.19 14.78
C ALA A 48 -9.55 -26.84 13.38
N ALA A 49 -10.64 -26.68 12.63
CA ALA A 49 -10.85 -27.23 11.29
C ALA A 49 -11.45 -26.17 10.36
N TRP A 50 -11.44 -26.40 9.04
CA TRP A 50 -12.00 -25.45 8.07
C TRP A 50 -13.39 -25.88 7.59
N GLY A 51 -14.42 -25.17 8.06
CA GLY A 51 -15.82 -25.39 7.71
C GLY A 51 -16.28 -26.85 7.82
N ARG A 52 -17.25 -27.23 6.98
CA ARG A 52 -17.74 -28.62 6.86
C ARG A 52 -16.96 -29.48 5.84
N ARG A 53 -15.71 -29.12 5.51
CA ARG A 53 -14.89 -29.87 4.52
C ARG A 53 -14.64 -31.31 4.99
N PRO A 54 -14.38 -32.30 4.10
CA PRO A 54 -14.12 -33.69 4.51
C PRO A 54 -12.96 -33.88 5.51
N ALA A 55 -11.97 -32.97 5.50
CA ALA A 55 -10.89 -32.96 6.49
C ALA A 55 -11.35 -32.50 7.90
N ALA A 56 -12.43 -31.73 8.01
CA ALA A 56 -12.98 -31.30 9.28
C ALA A 56 -13.59 -32.47 10.05
N ARG A 57 -14.31 -33.38 9.36
CA ARG A 57 -14.82 -34.64 9.95
C ARG A 57 -13.69 -35.47 10.58
N LYS A 58 -12.52 -35.54 9.93
CA LYS A 58 -11.33 -36.21 10.49
C LYS A 58 -10.76 -35.50 11.73
N THR A 59 -10.80 -34.17 11.76
CA THR A 59 -10.40 -33.38 12.94
C THR A 59 -11.39 -33.52 14.09
N GLN A 60 -12.69 -33.67 13.80
CA GLN A 60 -13.75 -33.86 14.79
C GLN A 60 -13.64 -35.24 15.45
N ALA A 61 -13.43 -36.30 14.66
CA ALA A 61 -13.14 -37.64 15.18
C ALA A 61 -11.83 -37.68 16.00
N PHE A 62 -10.80 -36.93 15.61
CA PHE A 62 -9.60 -36.74 16.42
C PHE A 62 -9.92 -36.04 17.77
N ALA A 63 -10.76 -34.99 17.76
CA ALA A 63 -11.18 -34.31 18.99
C ALA A 63 -11.88 -35.27 19.96
N GLN A 64 -12.86 -36.01 19.45
CA GLN A 64 -13.68 -36.97 20.20
C GLN A 64 -12.82 -38.10 20.79
N SER A 65 -11.97 -38.73 19.98
CA SER A 65 -11.04 -39.80 20.42
C SER A 65 -9.93 -39.32 21.38
N ARG A 66 -9.83 -38.03 21.67
CA ARG A 66 -8.89 -37.42 22.63
C ARG A 66 -9.58 -36.65 23.76
N GLY A 67 -10.91 -36.71 23.87
CA GLY A 67 -11.68 -35.99 24.89
C GLY A 67 -11.66 -34.46 24.76
N ILE A 68 -11.24 -33.91 23.61
CA ILE A 68 -11.10 -32.47 23.41
C ILE A 68 -12.49 -31.88 23.10
N ALA A 69 -13.17 -31.38 24.13
CA ALA A 69 -14.54 -30.90 24.03
C ALA A 69 -14.74 -29.69 23.11
N ARG A 70 -13.72 -28.82 22.94
CA ARG A 70 -13.83 -27.61 22.12
C ARG A 70 -13.35 -27.87 20.68
N PHE A 71 -14.31 -27.93 19.76
CA PHE A 71 -14.07 -27.99 18.32
C PHE A 71 -14.38 -26.62 17.69
N LEU A 72 -13.45 -26.09 16.88
CA LEU A 72 -13.59 -24.78 16.24
C LEU A 72 -13.70 -24.91 14.72
N CYS A 73 -14.86 -24.55 14.18
CA CYS A 73 -15.07 -24.35 12.75
C CYS A 73 -14.55 -22.97 12.34
N LEU A 74 -13.53 -22.95 11.49
CA LEU A 74 -12.95 -21.74 10.89
C LEU A 74 -13.45 -21.56 9.46
N GLU A 75 -13.72 -20.31 9.09
CA GLU A 75 -13.98 -19.89 7.70
C GLU A 75 -13.46 -18.46 7.47
N ASP A 76 -13.39 -18.07 6.20
CA ASP A 76 -13.10 -16.69 5.82
C ASP A 76 -14.20 -15.73 6.31
N GLY A 77 -13.82 -14.69 7.07
CA GLY A 77 -14.77 -13.68 7.55
C GLY A 77 -15.50 -12.94 6.43
N PHE A 78 -16.58 -12.24 6.78
CA PHE A 78 -17.44 -11.58 5.80
C PHE A 78 -16.71 -10.44 5.05
N LEU A 79 -15.81 -9.73 5.73
CA LEU A 79 -14.95 -8.71 5.13
C LEU A 79 -13.50 -9.21 5.14
N ARG A 80 -13.06 -9.85 4.05
CA ARG A 80 -11.90 -10.74 4.08
C ARG A 80 -10.59 -10.09 3.62
N SER A 81 -10.52 -9.68 2.35
CA SER A 81 -9.23 -9.40 1.70
C SER A 81 -9.35 -8.55 0.44
N LEU A 82 -8.20 -8.17 -0.14
CA LEU A 82 -8.16 -7.51 -1.44
C LEU A 82 -8.53 -8.52 -2.55
N TYR A 83 -7.73 -9.57 -2.74
CA TYR A 83 -7.96 -10.62 -3.75
C TYR A 83 -8.60 -11.89 -3.15
N PRO A 84 -9.25 -12.75 -3.95
CA PRO A 84 -9.75 -14.04 -3.51
C PRO A 84 -8.65 -15.10 -3.38
N GLY A 85 -8.92 -16.13 -2.56
CA GLY A 85 -8.05 -17.29 -2.39
C GLY A 85 -6.97 -17.15 -1.31
N ALA A 86 -6.29 -18.26 -1.05
CA ALA A 86 -5.39 -18.44 0.11
C ALA A 86 -4.05 -17.69 0.02
N SER A 87 -3.70 -17.09 -1.12
CA SER A 87 -2.49 -16.28 -1.30
C SER A 87 -2.70 -14.79 -1.02
N SER A 88 -3.95 -14.32 -0.94
CA SER A 88 -4.24 -12.97 -0.45
C SER A 88 -4.29 -12.99 1.07
N GLN A 89 -3.56 -12.07 1.69
CA GLN A 89 -3.65 -11.87 3.14
C GLN A 89 -5.10 -11.51 3.53
N THR A 90 -5.57 -12.11 4.63
CA THR A 90 -6.89 -11.80 5.24
C THR A 90 -6.73 -10.83 6.40
N CYS A 91 -7.71 -9.95 6.59
CA CYS A 91 -7.88 -9.16 7.81
C CYS A 91 -8.95 -9.74 8.75
N SER A 92 -9.68 -10.79 8.34
CA SER A 92 -10.74 -11.40 9.15
C SER A 92 -10.80 -12.94 9.11
N LEU A 93 -11.37 -13.52 10.17
CA LEU A 93 -11.64 -14.94 10.31
C LEU A 93 -12.91 -15.17 11.15
N VAL A 94 -13.76 -16.10 10.73
CA VAL A 94 -14.84 -16.65 11.56
C VAL A 94 -14.29 -17.75 12.45
N VAL A 95 -14.73 -17.78 13.71
CA VAL A 95 -14.39 -18.83 14.69
C VAL A 95 -15.67 -19.28 15.39
N ASP A 96 -16.32 -20.31 14.85
CA ASP A 96 -17.56 -20.89 15.38
C ASP A 96 -17.24 -22.12 16.24
N ASP A 97 -17.77 -22.16 17.45
CA ASP A 97 -17.57 -23.23 18.45
C ASP A 97 -18.84 -24.07 18.68
N ARG A 98 -19.84 -23.94 17.80
CA ARG A 98 -21.14 -24.64 17.88
C ARG A 98 -21.54 -25.33 16.57
N GLY A 99 -21.30 -24.69 15.43
CA GLY A 99 -21.68 -25.15 14.10
C GLY A 99 -20.86 -24.40 13.04
N ILE A 100 -21.49 -23.86 12.00
CA ILE A 100 -20.91 -22.82 11.12
C ILE A 100 -22.04 -21.99 10.49
N TYR A 101 -21.83 -20.70 10.22
CA TYR A 101 -22.89 -19.78 9.79
C TYR A 101 -23.69 -20.22 8.55
N TYR A 102 -23.06 -20.89 7.58
CA TYR A 102 -23.72 -21.33 6.34
C TYR A 102 -24.50 -22.63 6.47
N ASP A 103 -24.56 -23.22 7.67
CA ASP A 103 -25.26 -24.45 7.93
C ASP A 103 -26.64 -24.17 8.54
N ALA A 104 -27.69 -24.41 7.77
CA ALA A 104 -29.06 -24.28 8.22
C ALA A 104 -29.60 -25.56 8.89
N SER A 105 -28.92 -26.70 8.75
CA SER A 105 -29.34 -27.96 9.38
C SER A 105 -29.10 -27.97 10.90
N GLU A 106 -27.98 -27.42 11.36
CA GLU A 106 -27.58 -27.37 12.78
C GLU A 106 -27.47 -25.93 13.33
N PRO A 107 -27.71 -25.69 14.64
CA PRO A 107 -27.53 -24.36 15.24
C PRO A 107 -26.07 -23.86 15.22
N SER A 108 -25.82 -22.68 14.64
CA SER A 108 -24.49 -22.05 14.65
C SER A 108 -24.28 -21.10 15.85
N ARG A 109 -23.03 -20.66 16.09
CA ARG A 109 -22.76 -19.58 17.05
C ARG A 109 -23.32 -18.25 16.56
N LEU A 110 -23.32 -17.98 15.25
CA LEU A 110 -23.89 -16.75 14.70
C LEU A 110 -25.39 -16.63 14.99
N GLU A 111 -26.18 -17.68 14.79
CA GLU A 111 -27.63 -17.64 15.05
C GLU A 111 -27.93 -17.28 16.52
N ALA A 112 -27.11 -17.75 17.48
CA ALA A 112 -27.25 -17.34 18.88
C ALA A 112 -26.90 -15.86 19.13
N LEU A 113 -25.94 -15.31 18.38
CA LEU A 113 -25.54 -13.90 18.48
C LEU A 113 -26.53 -12.95 17.82
N VAL A 114 -27.23 -13.38 16.75
CA VAL A 114 -28.33 -12.63 16.12
C VAL A 114 -29.55 -12.60 17.05
N SER A 115 -29.86 -13.72 17.73
CA SER A 115 -30.92 -13.79 18.74
C SER A 115 -30.62 -13.03 20.04
N THR A 116 -29.45 -12.41 20.19
CA THR A 116 -29.08 -11.60 21.35
C THR A 116 -29.39 -10.12 21.09
N PRO A 117 -30.32 -9.46 21.82
CA PRO A 117 -30.69 -8.07 21.58
C PRO A 117 -29.50 -7.08 21.56
N LEU A 118 -29.65 -5.98 20.82
CA LEU A 118 -28.72 -4.85 20.86
C LEU A 118 -29.10 -3.82 21.92
N LEU A 119 -28.12 -3.46 22.75
CA LEU A 119 -28.14 -2.25 23.57
C LEU A 119 -28.20 -0.98 22.68
N PRO A 120 -28.66 0.18 23.19
CA PRO A 120 -28.76 1.40 22.39
C PRO A 120 -27.45 1.80 21.70
N ALA A 121 -26.31 1.72 22.40
CA ALA A 121 -25.00 2.03 21.84
C ALA A 121 -24.52 0.99 20.79
N GLU A 122 -24.85 -0.29 20.96
CA GLU A 122 -24.55 -1.32 19.94
C GLU A 122 -25.39 -1.11 18.67
N ARG A 123 -26.66 -0.72 18.81
CA ARG A 123 -27.54 -0.39 17.69
C ARG A 123 -27.05 0.83 16.92
N GLU A 124 -26.56 1.84 17.61
CA GLU A 124 -26.01 3.03 16.98
C GLU A 124 -24.66 2.74 16.28
N ARG A 125 -23.75 1.99 16.94
CA ARG A 125 -22.53 1.48 16.27
C ARG A 125 -22.87 0.64 15.03
N ALA A 126 -23.93 -0.18 15.07
CA ALA A 126 -24.37 -0.97 13.91
C ALA A 126 -24.81 -0.10 12.73
N ARG A 127 -25.51 1.03 12.97
CA ARG A 127 -25.90 1.99 11.91
C ARG A 127 -24.70 2.68 11.31
N GLN A 128 -23.81 3.19 12.16
CA GLN A 128 -22.58 3.85 11.72
C GLN A 128 -21.68 2.89 10.93
N LEU A 129 -21.65 1.60 11.31
CA LEU A 129 -20.96 0.54 10.58
C LEU A 129 -21.61 0.25 9.20
N ILE A 130 -22.95 0.20 9.14
CA ILE A 130 -23.71 0.03 7.89
C ILE A 130 -23.46 1.23 6.95
N GLU A 131 -23.48 2.46 7.46
CA GLU A 131 -23.15 3.63 6.63
C GLU A 131 -21.68 3.67 6.23
N ARG A 132 -20.73 3.30 7.10
CA ARG A 132 -19.30 3.18 6.72
C ARG A 132 -19.13 2.15 5.59
N TRP A 133 -19.82 1.02 5.65
CA TRP A 133 -19.86 0.02 4.58
C TRP A 133 -20.47 0.60 3.28
N ARG A 134 -21.61 1.29 3.39
CA ARG A 134 -22.29 1.96 2.27
C ARG A 134 -21.37 2.97 1.58
N CYS A 135 -20.78 3.90 2.32
CA CYS A 135 -19.91 4.95 1.81
C CYS A 135 -18.63 4.39 1.17
N THR A 136 -17.89 3.52 1.88
CA THR A 136 -16.62 2.96 1.36
C THR A 136 -16.81 1.99 0.20
N GLY A 137 -17.99 1.36 0.07
CA GLY A 137 -18.34 0.51 -1.08
C GLY A 137 -17.54 -0.79 -1.15
N ILE A 138 -17.17 -1.34 0.00
CA ILE A 138 -16.44 -2.60 0.17
C ILE A 138 -17.31 -3.85 -0.01
N SER A 139 -16.67 -5.00 -0.20
CA SER A 139 -17.28 -6.34 -0.26
C SER A 139 -16.33 -7.39 0.36
N LYS A 140 -16.65 -8.69 0.33
CA LYS A 140 -15.74 -9.77 0.78
C LYS A 140 -14.34 -9.67 0.14
N TYR A 141 -14.33 -9.34 -1.16
CA TYR A 141 -13.13 -9.13 -1.98
C TYR A 141 -13.20 -7.75 -2.64
N ASN A 142 -12.07 -7.06 -2.76
CA ASN A 142 -12.04 -5.62 -3.02
C ASN A 142 -11.13 -5.20 -4.18
N TYR A 143 -10.51 -6.15 -4.88
CA TYR A 143 -9.56 -5.90 -5.99
C TYR A 143 -10.22 -5.43 -7.29
N ALA A 144 -11.41 -5.96 -7.61
CA ALA A 144 -12.03 -5.81 -8.93
C ALA A 144 -12.29 -4.33 -9.26
N PRO A 145 -12.03 -3.85 -10.50
CA PRO A 145 -12.36 -2.48 -10.90
C PRO A 145 -13.86 -2.20 -10.78
N ALA A 146 -14.23 -0.92 -10.72
CA ALA A 146 -15.62 -0.55 -11.01
C ALA A 146 -15.95 -0.91 -12.47
N PRO A 147 -17.21 -1.30 -12.79
CA PRO A 147 -17.60 -1.54 -14.18
C PRO A 147 -17.55 -0.24 -14.98
N THR A 148 -17.05 -0.29 -16.22
CA THR A 148 -16.91 0.87 -17.12
C THR A 148 -18.24 1.57 -17.39
N SER A 149 -19.32 0.79 -17.48
CA SER A 149 -20.70 1.24 -17.52
C SER A 149 -21.55 0.33 -16.62
N LEU A 150 -22.61 0.88 -16.03
CA LEU A 150 -23.60 0.07 -15.32
C LEU A 150 -24.61 -0.52 -16.34
N PRO A 151 -25.19 -1.71 -16.06
CA PRO A 151 -26.31 -2.22 -16.85
C PRO A 151 -27.48 -1.23 -16.89
N ALA A 152 -28.18 -1.18 -18.02
CA ALA A 152 -29.33 -0.29 -18.21
C ALA A 152 -30.43 -0.62 -17.20
N GLN A 153 -30.87 0.38 -16.44
CA GLN A 153 -31.98 0.24 -15.48
C GLN A 153 -33.34 0.30 -16.19
N PRO A 154 -34.39 -0.35 -15.66
CA PRO A 154 -34.39 -1.16 -14.44
C PRO A 154 -33.84 -2.59 -14.65
N TYR A 155 -33.09 -3.09 -13.66
CA TYR A 155 -32.60 -4.46 -13.66
C TYR A 155 -32.63 -5.09 -12.26
N VAL A 156 -32.71 -6.42 -12.22
CA VAL A 156 -32.47 -7.22 -11.00
C VAL A 156 -31.14 -7.97 -11.13
N LEU A 157 -30.44 -8.14 -10.00
CA LEU A 157 -29.14 -8.80 -9.94
C LEU A 157 -29.30 -10.24 -9.47
N ALA A 158 -29.05 -11.21 -10.35
CA ALA A 158 -29.01 -12.64 -10.01
C ALA A 158 -27.55 -13.06 -9.77
N VAL A 159 -27.28 -13.71 -8.65
CA VAL A 159 -25.91 -14.02 -8.20
C VAL A 159 -25.59 -15.50 -8.38
N ASP A 160 -24.58 -15.82 -9.20
CA ASP A 160 -24.08 -17.19 -9.33
C ASP A 160 -23.13 -17.56 -8.18
N GLN A 161 -22.98 -18.86 -7.93
CA GLN A 161 -22.01 -19.42 -6.98
C GLN A 161 -21.19 -20.53 -7.65
N THR A 162 -20.08 -20.92 -7.01
CA THR A 162 -19.23 -21.97 -7.58
C THR A 162 -19.84 -23.35 -7.34
N ALA A 163 -19.81 -24.22 -8.34
CA ALA A 163 -20.23 -25.61 -8.18
C ALA A 163 -19.52 -26.30 -6.99
N ASN A 164 -20.30 -26.97 -6.15
CA ASN A 164 -19.85 -27.58 -4.89
C ASN A 164 -19.41 -26.57 -3.80
N ASP A 165 -19.94 -25.35 -3.82
CA ASP A 165 -19.93 -24.45 -2.66
C ASP A 165 -20.70 -25.09 -1.49
N ALA A 166 -20.02 -25.27 -0.35
CA ALA A 166 -20.60 -25.89 0.82
C ALA A 166 -21.81 -25.10 1.36
N SER A 167 -21.84 -23.77 1.17
CA SER A 167 -22.97 -22.94 1.59
C SER A 167 -24.24 -23.20 0.79
N VAL A 168 -24.18 -23.80 -0.41
CA VAL A 168 -25.37 -24.24 -1.16
C VAL A 168 -25.96 -25.49 -0.48
N GLN A 169 -25.15 -26.55 -0.34
CA GLN A 169 -25.61 -27.82 0.23
C GLN A 169 -26.08 -27.69 1.70
N TYR A 170 -25.27 -27.08 2.57
CA TYR A 170 -25.61 -26.92 3.99
C TYR A 170 -26.64 -25.79 4.22
N GLY A 171 -26.85 -24.92 3.23
CA GLY A 171 -27.97 -23.99 3.17
C GLY A 171 -29.25 -24.56 2.56
N LEU A 172 -29.41 -25.90 2.56
CA LEU A 172 -30.62 -26.62 2.10
C LEU A 172 -30.98 -26.37 0.62
N ALA A 173 -29.99 -26.11 -0.23
CA ALA A 173 -30.15 -25.84 -1.65
C ALA A 173 -29.25 -26.71 -2.53
N ASP A 174 -29.50 -26.65 -3.83
CA ASP A 174 -28.93 -27.52 -4.85
C ASP A 174 -28.76 -26.80 -6.21
N GLY A 175 -28.53 -27.55 -7.29
CA GLY A 175 -28.44 -26.98 -8.64
C GLY A 175 -29.79 -26.48 -9.20
N ASP A 176 -30.90 -27.15 -8.87
CA ASP A 176 -32.23 -26.73 -9.34
C ASP A 176 -32.68 -25.41 -8.71
N SER A 177 -32.24 -25.15 -7.48
CA SER A 177 -32.48 -23.89 -6.77
C SER A 177 -31.98 -22.65 -7.52
N PHE A 178 -30.92 -22.76 -8.34
CA PHE A 178 -30.47 -21.68 -9.23
C PHE A 178 -31.39 -21.49 -10.45
N ARG A 179 -32.00 -22.57 -10.96
CA ARG A 179 -33.01 -22.50 -12.03
C ARG A 179 -34.29 -21.84 -11.52
N ARG A 180 -34.82 -22.30 -10.38
CA ARG A 180 -36.00 -21.72 -9.71
C ARG A 180 -35.80 -20.23 -9.38
N MET A 181 -34.60 -19.85 -8.94
CA MET A 181 -34.22 -18.44 -8.71
C MET A 181 -34.32 -17.59 -9.98
N LEU A 182 -33.80 -18.08 -11.11
CA LEU A 182 -33.82 -17.36 -12.39
C LEU A 182 -35.25 -17.25 -12.95
N GLU A 183 -36.04 -18.32 -12.87
CA GLU A 183 -37.44 -18.36 -13.29
C GLU A 183 -38.31 -17.41 -12.44
N SER A 184 -38.15 -17.41 -11.12
CA SER A 184 -38.85 -16.46 -10.24
C SER A 184 -38.46 -15.02 -10.55
N ALA A 185 -37.18 -14.70 -10.78
CA ALA A 185 -36.76 -13.36 -11.17
C ALA A 185 -37.43 -12.88 -12.49
N LEU A 186 -37.61 -13.78 -13.46
CA LEU A 186 -38.32 -13.49 -14.72
C LEU A 186 -39.82 -13.24 -14.53
N GLN A 187 -40.43 -13.86 -13.51
CA GLN A 187 -41.87 -13.77 -13.22
C GLN A 187 -42.19 -12.56 -12.34
N THR A 188 -41.42 -12.33 -11.27
CA THR A 188 -41.64 -11.26 -10.29
C THR A 188 -41.27 -9.87 -10.84
N TYR A 189 -40.30 -9.80 -11.76
CA TYR A 189 -39.84 -8.53 -12.35
C TYR A 189 -39.95 -8.53 -13.89
N PRO A 190 -41.17 -8.61 -14.46
CA PRO A 190 -41.37 -8.85 -15.90
C PRO A 190 -40.93 -7.69 -16.81
N HIS A 191 -40.72 -6.49 -16.26
CA HIS A 191 -40.24 -5.30 -16.98
C HIS A 191 -38.75 -4.99 -16.75
N CYS A 192 -38.04 -5.80 -15.95
CA CYS A 192 -36.61 -5.62 -15.69
C CYS A 192 -35.75 -6.50 -16.60
N ARG A 193 -34.52 -6.05 -16.89
CA ARG A 193 -33.43 -6.95 -17.32
C ARG A 193 -32.99 -7.79 -16.12
N ILE A 194 -32.50 -9.00 -16.37
CA ILE A 194 -31.82 -9.80 -15.34
C ILE A 194 -30.33 -9.79 -15.62
N VAL A 195 -29.56 -9.21 -14.71
CA VAL A 195 -28.09 -9.21 -14.77
C VAL A 195 -27.59 -10.37 -13.93
N VAL A 196 -27.01 -11.38 -14.58
CA VAL A 196 -26.36 -12.52 -13.93
C VAL A 196 -24.89 -12.18 -13.71
N LYS A 197 -24.48 -12.00 -12.44
CA LYS A 197 -23.06 -11.84 -12.09
C LYS A 197 -22.46 -13.20 -11.77
N GLU A 198 -21.51 -13.63 -12.60
CA GLU A 198 -20.73 -14.84 -12.36
C GLU A 198 -19.70 -14.62 -11.23
N HIS A 199 -19.52 -15.64 -10.39
CA HIS A 199 -18.61 -15.60 -9.23
C HIS A 199 -17.14 -15.45 -9.68
N PRO A 200 -16.28 -14.66 -9.00
CA PRO A 200 -14.91 -14.39 -9.47
C PRO A 200 -14.05 -15.63 -9.77
N GLU A 201 -14.16 -16.71 -8.98
CA GLU A 201 -13.41 -17.96 -9.28
C GLU A 201 -13.89 -18.70 -10.54
N VAL A 202 -15.08 -18.38 -11.07
CA VAL A 202 -15.60 -18.88 -12.35
C VAL A 202 -15.08 -18.01 -13.49
N ALA A 203 -15.15 -16.69 -13.37
CA ALA A 203 -14.56 -15.75 -14.33
C ALA A 203 -13.03 -15.94 -14.49
N LEU A 204 -12.33 -16.30 -13.41
CA LEU A 204 -10.91 -16.68 -13.42
C LEU A 204 -10.64 -18.11 -13.94
N GLY A 205 -11.65 -18.83 -14.43
CA GLY A 205 -11.54 -20.17 -14.99
C GLY A 205 -11.18 -21.29 -14.00
N ARG A 206 -11.18 -21.02 -12.68
CA ARG A 206 -10.72 -21.95 -11.63
C ARG A 206 -11.79 -22.94 -11.19
N LYS A 207 -13.07 -22.61 -11.41
CA LYS A 207 -14.24 -23.43 -11.11
C LYS A 207 -15.32 -23.20 -12.16
N ARG A 208 -16.40 -24.00 -12.12
CA ARG A 208 -17.62 -23.81 -12.92
C ARG A 208 -18.72 -23.19 -12.06
N GLY A 209 -19.59 -22.37 -12.65
CA GLY A 209 -20.78 -21.81 -12.01
C GLY A 209 -22.00 -22.74 -12.12
N TYR A 210 -23.13 -22.34 -11.51
CA TYR A 210 -24.43 -22.99 -11.70
C TYR A 210 -25.22 -22.32 -12.83
N LEU A 211 -25.39 -20.99 -12.77
CA LEU A 211 -26.19 -20.24 -13.74
C LEU A 211 -25.61 -20.30 -15.16
N GLY A 212 -24.28 -20.26 -15.33
CA GLY A 212 -23.65 -20.37 -16.65
C GLY A 212 -24.13 -21.58 -17.45
N ARG A 213 -24.26 -22.75 -16.78
CA ARG A 213 -24.72 -24.00 -17.41
C ARG A 213 -26.20 -23.95 -17.80
N ILE A 214 -27.03 -23.29 -17.00
CA ILE A 214 -28.47 -23.11 -17.26
C ILE A 214 -28.67 -22.20 -18.49
N LEU A 215 -27.87 -21.13 -18.58
CA LEU A 215 -27.93 -20.16 -19.69
C LEU A 215 -27.30 -20.70 -20.99
N GLU A 216 -26.40 -21.68 -20.91
CA GLU A 216 -25.85 -22.39 -22.08
C GLU A 216 -26.87 -23.30 -22.78
N HIS A 217 -27.96 -23.69 -22.09
CA HIS A 217 -28.94 -24.68 -22.58
C HIS A 217 -30.38 -24.13 -22.67
N GLY A 218 -30.60 -22.83 -22.41
CA GLY A 218 -31.94 -22.24 -22.33
C GLY A 218 -32.08 -20.89 -23.04
N GLY A 219 -33.21 -20.69 -23.72
CA GLY A 219 -33.54 -19.44 -24.41
C GLY A 219 -34.00 -18.35 -23.44
N TYR A 220 -33.05 -17.56 -22.92
CA TYR A 220 -33.30 -16.53 -21.91
C TYR A 220 -33.07 -15.09 -22.43
N PRO A 221 -33.92 -14.54 -23.32
CA PRO A 221 -33.64 -13.31 -24.06
C PRO A 221 -33.59 -12.01 -23.22
N ARG A 222 -34.03 -12.04 -21.95
CA ARG A 222 -33.94 -10.91 -21.01
C ARG A 222 -32.78 -11.03 -20.00
N VAL A 223 -31.93 -12.06 -20.14
CA VAL A 223 -30.83 -12.34 -19.20
C VAL A 223 -29.48 -11.94 -19.82
N GLU A 224 -28.75 -11.12 -19.08
CA GLU A 224 -27.45 -10.58 -19.44
C GLU A 224 -26.36 -11.21 -18.55
N ARG A 225 -25.38 -11.90 -19.15
CA ARG A 225 -24.25 -12.50 -18.41
C ARG A 225 -23.13 -11.47 -18.23
N LEU A 226 -22.95 -10.97 -17.02
CA LEU A 226 -21.84 -10.07 -16.67
C LEU A 226 -20.59 -10.91 -16.36
N GLN A 227 -19.90 -11.31 -17.43
CA GLN A 227 -18.70 -12.15 -17.41
C GLN A 227 -17.45 -11.39 -16.93
N ASP A 228 -17.43 -10.05 -17.07
CA ASP A 228 -16.32 -9.24 -16.60
C ASP A 228 -16.09 -9.36 -15.09
N ASP A 229 -14.82 -9.28 -14.70
CA ASP A 229 -14.39 -9.32 -13.30
C ASP A 229 -14.52 -7.93 -12.64
N VAL A 230 -15.78 -7.46 -12.57
CA VAL A 230 -16.17 -6.16 -12.01
C VAL A 230 -16.61 -6.25 -10.56
N HIS A 231 -16.39 -5.19 -9.80
CA HIS A 231 -16.80 -5.06 -8.41
C HIS A 231 -18.32 -5.15 -8.27
N VAL A 232 -18.79 -5.87 -7.25
CA VAL A 232 -20.23 -6.21 -7.10
C VAL A 232 -21.06 -5.03 -6.56
N VAL A 233 -20.47 -4.16 -5.74
CA VAL A 233 -21.21 -3.09 -5.04
C VAL A 233 -21.92 -2.09 -5.99
N PRO A 234 -21.29 -1.59 -7.08
CA PRO A 234 -21.99 -0.78 -8.07
C PRO A 234 -23.23 -1.47 -8.67
N LEU A 235 -23.19 -2.79 -8.87
CA LEU A 235 -24.31 -3.59 -9.37
C LEU A 235 -25.41 -3.73 -8.31
N ILE A 236 -25.04 -3.99 -7.05
CA ILE A 236 -26.00 -4.03 -5.92
C ILE A 236 -26.72 -2.68 -5.81
N ARG A 237 -25.98 -1.57 -5.83
CA ARG A 237 -26.55 -0.21 -5.72
C ARG A 237 -27.51 0.12 -6.87
N GLY A 238 -27.20 -0.31 -8.10
CA GLY A 238 -28.03 -0.06 -9.29
C GLY A 238 -29.22 -1.00 -9.48
N ALA A 239 -29.23 -2.18 -8.85
CA ALA A 239 -30.32 -3.14 -8.97
C ALA A 239 -31.60 -2.72 -8.24
N CYS A 240 -32.76 -3.10 -8.76
CA CYS A 240 -34.06 -2.97 -8.08
C CYS A 240 -34.21 -3.98 -6.94
N ALA A 241 -33.76 -5.23 -7.16
CA ALA A 241 -33.72 -6.31 -6.19
C ALA A 241 -32.55 -7.26 -6.48
N VAL A 242 -32.15 -8.05 -5.49
CA VAL A 242 -31.06 -9.03 -5.60
C VAL A 242 -31.59 -10.45 -5.32
N PHE A 243 -31.26 -11.38 -6.21
CA PHE A 243 -31.63 -12.79 -6.13
C PHE A 243 -30.38 -13.62 -5.87
N ALA A 244 -30.39 -14.42 -4.79
CA ALA A 244 -29.30 -15.30 -4.43
C ALA A 244 -29.80 -16.67 -3.98
N VAL A 245 -29.01 -17.72 -4.16
CA VAL A 245 -29.29 -19.01 -3.49
C VAL A 245 -28.81 -18.93 -2.05
N THR A 246 -27.50 -18.89 -1.81
CA THR A 246 -26.91 -18.72 -0.47
C THR A 246 -25.73 -17.73 -0.40
N SER A 247 -25.38 -17.09 -1.52
CA SER A 247 -24.25 -16.18 -1.66
C SER A 247 -24.25 -15.03 -0.65
N GLN A 248 -23.07 -14.66 -0.14
CA GLN A 248 -22.87 -13.53 0.77
C GLN A 248 -23.35 -12.18 0.16
N VAL A 249 -23.38 -12.07 -1.17
CA VAL A 249 -23.87 -10.87 -1.87
C VAL A 249 -25.30 -10.49 -1.48
N GLY A 250 -26.15 -11.46 -1.09
CA GLY A 250 -27.49 -11.15 -0.55
C GLY A 250 -27.45 -10.45 0.80
N PHE A 251 -26.53 -10.81 1.71
CA PHE A 251 -26.30 -10.04 2.94
C PHE A 251 -25.78 -8.64 2.64
N GLU A 252 -24.82 -8.50 1.71
CA GLU A 252 -24.30 -7.19 1.29
C GLU A 252 -25.40 -6.32 0.64
N ALA A 253 -26.37 -6.92 -0.04
CA ALA A 253 -27.55 -6.26 -0.58
C ALA A 253 -28.52 -5.78 0.52
N LEU A 254 -28.72 -6.54 1.60
CA LEU A 254 -29.44 -6.06 2.80
C LEU A 254 -28.74 -4.85 3.42
N LEU A 255 -27.40 -4.89 3.55
CA LEU A 255 -26.65 -3.74 4.05
C LEU A 255 -26.84 -2.51 3.15
N HIS A 256 -26.92 -2.69 1.83
CA HIS A 256 -27.24 -1.64 0.85
C HIS A 256 -28.75 -1.29 0.74
N GLY A 257 -29.61 -1.84 1.61
CA GLY A 257 -31.04 -1.48 1.67
C GLY A 257 -31.86 -1.97 0.48
N LYS A 258 -31.47 -3.09 -0.14
CA LYS A 258 -32.18 -3.68 -1.29
C LYS A 258 -33.11 -4.82 -0.86
N THR A 259 -34.18 -5.01 -1.63
CA THR A 259 -35.01 -6.22 -1.54
C THR A 259 -34.17 -7.43 -1.95
N VAL A 260 -34.17 -8.48 -1.13
CA VAL A 260 -33.37 -9.70 -1.34
C VAL A 260 -34.29 -10.92 -1.31
N HIS A 261 -34.23 -11.73 -2.37
CA HIS A 261 -34.90 -13.02 -2.47
C HIS A 261 -33.88 -14.15 -2.28
N THR A 262 -34.18 -15.15 -1.44
CA THR A 262 -33.28 -16.30 -1.22
C THR A 262 -33.89 -17.63 -1.65
N PHE A 263 -33.09 -18.43 -2.35
CA PHE A 263 -33.51 -19.75 -2.88
C PHE A 263 -32.84 -20.94 -2.18
N GLY A 264 -31.93 -20.65 -1.24
CA GLY A 264 -31.59 -21.49 -0.10
C GLY A 264 -31.85 -20.76 1.21
N MET A 265 -31.29 -21.29 2.29
CA MET A 265 -31.39 -20.76 3.66
C MET A 265 -30.00 -20.29 4.18
N PRO A 266 -29.41 -19.22 3.61
CA PRO A 266 -28.14 -18.67 4.09
C PRO A 266 -28.28 -18.08 5.50
N PHE A 267 -27.16 -17.69 6.12
CA PHE A 267 -27.13 -17.17 7.49
C PHE A 267 -28.01 -15.94 7.75
N TYR A 268 -28.31 -15.17 6.70
CA TYR A 268 -29.10 -13.94 6.72
C TYR A 268 -30.59 -14.14 6.38
N ALA A 269 -30.99 -15.33 5.91
CA ALA A 269 -32.38 -15.68 5.64
C ALA A 269 -33.12 -16.18 6.89
N GLY A 270 -34.45 -16.24 6.86
CA GLY A 270 -35.30 -16.71 7.96
C GLY A 270 -35.42 -15.74 9.13
N TRP A 271 -34.87 -14.53 9.01
CA TRP A 271 -34.86 -13.48 10.04
C TRP A 271 -35.86 -12.34 9.75
N GLY A 272 -36.81 -12.55 8.83
CA GLY A 272 -37.80 -11.53 8.43
C GLY A 272 -37.23 -10.37 7.59
N LEU A 273 -35.97 -10.44 7.18
CA LEU A 273 -35.26 -9.42 6.38
C LEU A 273 -35.25 -9.72 4.87
N THR A 274 -35.74 -10.89 4.46
CA THR A 274 -35.61 -11.47 3.12
C THR A 274 -36.91 -12.11 2.67
N ILE A 275 -37.06 -12.26 1.35
CA ILE A 275 -38.17 -13.01 0.73
C ILE A 275 -37.66 -14.43 0.46
N ASP A 276 -37.90 -15.33 1.41
CA ASP A 276 -37.33 -16.68 1.42
C ASP A 276 -38.21 -17.68 0.68
N ALA A 277 -37.64 -18.43 -0.27
CA ALA A 277 -38.33 -19.52 -0.98
C ALA A 277 -38.32 -20.87 -0.20
N LEU A 278 -37.76 -20.89 1.01
CA LEU A 278 -37.72 -22.02 1.93
C LEU A 278 -38.23 -21.57 3.32
N PRO A 279 -38.92 -22.45 4.09
CA PRO A 279 -39.39 -22.11 5.42
C PRO A 279 -38.22 -21.81 6.36
N ALA A 280 -38.36 -20.75 7.17
CA ALA A 280 -37.37 -20.37 8.16
C ALA A 280 -37.18 -21.50 9.22
N PRO A 281 -35.92 -21.86 9.58
CA PRO A 281 -35.68 -22.74 10.72
C PRO A 281 -36.25 -22.10 12.00
N GLY A 282 -37.12 -22.80 12.74
CA GLY A 282 -37.86 -22.27 13.91
C GLY A 282 -37.02 -21.78 15.11
N ARG A 283 -35.69 -21.74 14.97
CA ARG A 283 -34.74 -21.07 15.88
C ARG A 283 -34.41 -19.62 15.47
N ARG A 284 -34.85 -19.19 14.29
CA ARG A 284 -34.77 -17.82 13.76
C ARG A 284 -36.12 -17.12 13.93
N HIS A 285 -36.10 -15.80 14.05
CA HIS A 285 -37.28 -14.96 14.25
C HIS A 285 -37.04 -13.57 13.62
N PRO A 286 -38.07 -12.73 13.42
CA PRO A 286 -37.87 -11.38 12.87
C PRO A 286 -36.90 -10.52 13.71
N VAL A 287 -35.87 -9.95 13.09
CA VAL A 287 -34.95 -8.99 13.72
C VAL A 287 -34.66 -7.79 12.79
N ALA A 288 -34.19 -6.69 13.37
CA ALA A 288 -33.72 -5.53 12.60
C ALA A 288 -32.38 -5.81 11.90
N VAL A 289 -32.14 -5.14 10.76
CA VAL A 289 -30.89 -5.31 9.98
C VAL A 289 -29.65 -4.93 10.78
N GLU A 290 -29.75 -3.94 11.68
CA GLU A 290 -28.69 -3.61 12.63
C GLU A 290 -28.26 -4.80 13.48
N GLN A 291 -29.20 -5.64 13.95
CA GLN A 291 -28.91 -6.75 14.85
C GLN A 291 -28.25 -7.92 14.11
N LEU A 292 -28.68 -8.22 12.88
CA LEU A 292 -27.99 -9.17 12.01
C LEU A 292 -26.57 -8.67 11.66
N ALA A 293 -26.44 -7.40 11.27
CA ALA A 293 -25.15 -6.80 10.91
C ALA A 293 -24.17 -6.79 12.09
N PHE A 294 -24.59 -6.37 13.28
CA PHE A 294 -23.76 -6.34 14.47
C PHE A 294 -23.36 -7.75 14.94
N ALA A 295 -24.28 -8.71 14.90
CA ALA A 295 -23.97 -10.10 15.21
C ALA A 295 -22.92 -10.67 14.24
N ALA A 296 -23.09 -10.47 12.93
CA ALA A 296 -22.19 -10.98 11.89
C ALA A 296 -20.80 -10.30 11.88
N LEU A 297 -20.79 -8.96 11.92
CA LEU A 297 -19.60 -8.13 11.69
C LEU A 297 -18.87 -7.70 12.97
N VAL A 298 -19.52 -7.68 14.13
CA VAL A 298 -18.87 -7.26 15.40
C VAL A 298 -18.73 -8.42 16.38
N ARG A 299 -19.81 -9.19 16.62
CA ARG A 299 -19.79 -10.25 17.66
C ARG A 299 -19.20 -11.59 17.18
N TYR A 300 -19.34 -11.94 15.89
CA TYR A 300 -18.99 -13.27 15.35
C TYR A 300 -17.65 -13.30 14.58
N THR A 301 -17.43 -12.33 13.69
CA THR A 301 -16.19 -12.24 12.91
C THR A 301 -15.08 -11.63 13.77
N ARG A 302 -13.86 -12.17 13.67
CA ARG A 302 -12.68 -11.67 14.38
C ARG A 302 -11.71 -11.02 13.40
N TYR A 303 -11.13 -9.88 13.78
CA TYR A 303 -10.26 -9.08 12.90
C TYR A 303 -8.84 -8.93 13.45
N VAL A 304 -7.87 -8.82 12.53
CA VAL A 304 -6.47 -8.44 12.80
C VAL A 304 -6.05 -7.39 11.78
N GLN A 305 -5.21 -6.44 12.20
CA GLN A 305 -4.65 -5.47 11.28
C GLN A 305 -3.41 -6.07 10.59
N PRO A 306 -3.42 -6.36 9.26
CA PRO A 306 -2.41 -7.21 8.63
C PRO A 306 -0.96 -6.72 8.79
N HIS A 307 -0.75 -5.41 8.80
CA HIS A 307 0.55 -4.76 9.00
C HIS A 307 1.23 -5.04 10.35
N THR A 308 0.46 -5.44 11.38
CA THR A 308 0.96 -5.58 12.76
C THR A 308 0.65 -6.93 13.40
N GLY A 309 -0.41 -7.62 12.93
CA GLY A 309 -0.93 -8.84 13.55
C GLY A 309 -1.75 -8.61 14.83
N ASN A 310 -1.83 -7.36 15.30
CA ASN A 310 -2.64 -6.99 16.45
C ASN A 310 -4.13 -7.21 16.16
N ARG A 311 -4.90 -7.50 17.20
CA ARG A 311 -6.36 -7.45 17.14
C ARG A 311 -6.83 -6.01 16.87
N CYS A 312 -7.85 -5.91 16.04
CA CYS A 312 -8.53 -4.68 15.70
C CYS A 312 -10.03 -4.95 15.63
N GLU A 313 -10.82 -3.90 15.46
CA GLU A 313 -12.27 -4.01 15.24
C GLU A 313 -12.57 -4.11 13.73
N VAL A 314 -13.85 -4.18 13.36
CA VAL A 314 -14.26 -4.25 11.95
C VAL A 314 -14.03 -2.92 11.22
N GLU A 315 -14.17 -1.79 11.90
CA GLU A 315 -13.94 -0.45 11.37
C GLU A 315 -12.51 -0.27 10.85
N ASP A 316 -11.51 -0.81 11.54
CA ASP A 316 -10.11 -0.82 11.09
C ASP A 316 -9.93 -1.64 9.80
N ALA A 317 -10.64 -2.76 9.69
CA ALA A 317 -10.59 -3.64 8.52
C ALA A 317 -11.31 -3.02 7.30
N ILE A 318 -12.38 -2.25 7.53
CA ILE A 318 -13.03 -1.42 6.52
C ILE A 318 -12.03 -0.40 5.97
N ASP A 319 -11.38 0.37 6.83
CA ASP A 319 -10.45 1.43 6.43
C ASP A 319 -9.22 0.86 5.73
N TYR A 320 -8.66 -0.26 6.22
CA TYR A 320 -7.55 -0.95 5.58
C TYR A 320 -7.89 -1.38 4.15
N LEU A 321 -9.06 -1.99 3.91
CA LEU A 321 -9.46 -2.45 2.58
C LEU A 321 -9.91 -1.31 1.65
N ALA A 322 -10.56 -0.27 2.20
CA ALA A 322 -10.89 0.94 1.45
C ALA A 322 -9.62 1.67 0.97
N LEU A 323 -8.58 1.73 1.82
CA LEU A 323 -7.25 2.21 1.45
C LEU A 323 -6.62 1.36 0.35
N GLN A 324 -6.61 0.02 0.50
CA GLN A 324 -6.05 -0.87 -0.53
C GLN A 324 -6.72 -0.64 -1.89
N ARG A 325 -8.05 -0.62 -1.90
CA ARG A 325 -8.85 -0.41 -3.10
C ARG A 325 -8.54 0.95 -3.74
N ARG A 326 -8.62 2.05 -2.98
CA ARG A 326 -8.34 3.41 -3.47
C ARG A 326 -6.95 3.54 -4.08
N MET A 327 -5.92 3.02 -3.41
CA MET A 327 -4.54 3.12 -3.87
C MET A 327 -4.25 2.24 -5.09
N SER A 328 -4.88 1.07 -5.20
CA SER A 328 -4.76 0.18 -6.38
C SER A 328 -5.53 0.63 -7.62
N GLN A 329 -6.35 1.69 -7.53
CA GLN A 329 -7.25 2.16 -8.59
C GLN A 329 -7.05 3.66 -8.94
N GLN A 330 -6.10 4.35 -8.31
CA GLN A 330 -5.83 5.80 -8.52
C GLN A 330 -5.23 6.13 -9.90
N PHE A 331 -4.54 5.17 -10.53
CA PHE A 331 -3.83 5.35 -11.80
C PHE A 331 -4.32 4.35 -12.86
N PRO A 332 -4.07 4.58 -14.16
CA PRO A 332 -4.32 3.60 -15.22
C PRO A 332 -3.74 2.22 -14.91
N ARG A 333 -4.36 1.16 -15.46
CA ARG A 333 -3.92 -0.23 -15.25
C ARG A 333 -2.49 -0.47 -15.72
N GLN A 334 -2.06 0.18 -16.81
CA GLN A 334 -0.72 0.04 -17.38
C GLN A 334 0.06 1.35 -17.26
N LEU A 335 1.30 1.25 -16.77
CA LEU A 335 2.16 2.40 -16.47
C LEU A 335 3.58 2.15 -16.99
N HIS A 336 4.19 3.16 -17.60
CA HIS A 336 5.48 3.05 -18.28
C HIS A 336 6.56 3.80 -17.51
N ALA A 337 7.54 3.11 -16.95
CA ALA A 337 8.53 3.68 -16.04
C ALA A 337 9.92 3.83 -16.68
N THR A 338 10.53 5.02 -16.52
CA THR A 338 11.88 5.34 -17.03
C THR A 338 12.73 6.07 -15.97
N GLY A 339 14.06 5.98 -16.06
CA GLY A 339 14.99 6.53 -15.05
C GLY A 339 15.16 5.71 -13.76
N PHE A 340 14.41 4.63 -13.56
CA PHE A 340 14.49 3.82 -12.33
C PHE A 340 15.64 2.79 -12.37
N SER A 341 16.59 2.90 -11.43
CA SER A 341 17.64 1.89 -11.19
C SER A 341 17.05 0.56 -10.72
N ARG A 342 17.72 -0.58 -10.95
CA ARG A 342 17.16 -1.93 -10.68
C ARG A 342 16.64 -2.11 -9.24
N TRP A 343 17.23 -1.42 -8.26
CA TRP A 343 16.76 -1.38 -6.87
C TRP A 343 15.44 -0.61 -6.74
N LYS A 344 15.37 0.63 -7.27
CA LYS A 344 14.12 1.41 -7.30
C LYS A 344 13.00 0.71 -8.08
N ARG A 345 13.31 -0.09 -9.11
CA ARG A 345 12.30 -0.85 -9.88
C ARG A 345 11.50 -1.85 -9.04
N LYS A 346 12.09 -2.46 -8.01
CA LYS A 346 11.32 -3.31 -7.08
C LYS A 346 10.38 -2.45 -6.25
N ILE A 347 10.92 -1.42 -5.61
CA ILE A 347 10.18 -0.52 -4.71
C ILE A 347 9.01 0.14 -5.45
N LEU A 348 9.20 0.56 -6.71
CA LEU A 348 8.14 1.12 -7.55
C LEU A 348 6.97 0.16 -7.77
N LYS A 349 7.21 -1.15 -7.88
CA LYS A 349 6.12 -2.15 -7.93
C LYS A 349 5.42 -2.27 -6.59
N ASP A 350 6.16 -2.23 -5.48
CA ASP A 350 5.58 -2.26 -4.12
C ASP A 350 4.65 -1.04 -3.88
N PHE A 351 4.98 0.14 -4.42
CA PHE A 351 4.16 1.38 -4.34
C PHE A 351 3.08 1.50 -5.44
N LEU A 352 3.05 0.59 -6.41
CA LEU A 352 2.07 0.53 -7.50
C LEU A 352 1.35 -0.83 -7.53
N GLN A 353 1.11 -1.43 -6.37
CA GLN A 353 0.27 -2.62 -6.25
C GLN A 353 -1.13 -2.33 -6.80
N GLY A 354 -1.57 -3.15 -7.75
CA GLY A 354 -2.75 -2.91 -8.59
C GLY A 354 -2.41 -2.61 -10.07
N HIS A 355 -1.22 -2.10 -10.36
CA HIS A 355 -0.83 -1.63 -11.69
C HIS A 355 0.26 -2.48 -12.36
N GLU A 356 0.18 -2.62 -13.67
CA GLU A 356 1.16 -3.28 -14.54
C GLU A 356 2.26 -2.29 -14.95
N VAL A 357 3.41 -2.36 -14.27
CA VAL A 357 4.54 -1.43 -14.50
C VAL A 357 5.55 -2.01 -15.51
N MET A 358 5.56 -1.43 -16.71
CA MET A 358 6.51 -1.71 -17.80
C MET A 358 7.74 -0.80 -17.69
N PHE A 359 8.95 -1.34 -17.85
CA PHE A 359 10.19 -0.58 -17.63
C PHE A 359 10.99 -0.34 -18.91
N HIS A 360 11.17 0.93 -19.24
CA HIS A 360 11.79 1.39 -20.47
C HIS A 360 13.29 1.72 -20.29
N ARG A 361 14.04 1.73 -21.40
CA ARG A 361 15.45 2.18 -21.42
C ARG A 361 15.57 3.71 -21.56
N GLY A 362 14.59 4.33 -22.22
CA GLY A 362 14.50 5.77 -22.46
C GLY A 362 13.20 6.14 -23.18
N LEU A 363 12.91 7.43 -23.27
CA LEU A 363 11.63 7.98 -23.77
C LEU A 363 11.21 7.44 -25.15
N ARG A 364 12.16 7.25 -26.07
CA ARG A 364 11.88 6.74 -27.44
C ARG A 364 11.22 5.36 -27.48
N SER A 365 11.31 4.58 -26.39
CA SER A 365 10.69 3.25 -26.29
C SER A 365 9.31 3.25 -25.61
N VAL A 366 8.81 4.42 -25.18
CA VAL A 366 7.50 4.55 -24.53
C VAL A 366 6.43 4.76 -25.62
N PRO A 367 5.34 3.96 -25.65
CA PRO A 367 4.26 4.09 -26.63
C PRO A 367 3.62 5.48 -26.64
N GLN A 368 2.97 5.84 -27.73
CA GLN A 368 2.22 7.11 -27.84
C GLN A 368 0.98 7.10 -26.93
N GLY A 369 0.63 8.23 -26.32
CA GLY A 369 -0.54 8.34 -25.43
C GLY A 369 -0.39 7.68 -24.05
N ALA A 370 0.80 7.13 -23.75
CA ALA A 370 1.03 6.35 -22.54
C ALA A 370 1.24 7.21 -21.28
N THR A 371 0.89 6.67 -20.11
CA THR A 371 1.22 7.29 -18.82
C THR A 371 2.65 6.94 -18.40
N LEU A 372 3.51 7.97 -18.32
CA LEU A 372 4.94 7.89 -18.06
C LEU A 372 5.27 8.19 -16.58
N LEU A 373 5.86 7.23 -15.89
CA LEU A 373 6.50 7.41 -14.58
C LEU A 373 7.98 7.82 -14.77
N ARG A 374 8.39 8.90 -14.11
CA ARG A 374 9.81 9.33 -14.01
C ARG A 374 10.21 9.58 -12.56
N TRP A 375 11.51 9.56 -12.26
CA TRP A 375 12.01 9.99 -10.93
C TRP A 375 12.38 11.48 -10.93
N GLY A 376 11.64 12.30 -10.18
CA GLY A 376 11.87 13.75 -10.11
C GLY A 376 12.00 14.42 -11.48
N ARG A 377 12.76 15.52 -11.55
CA ARG A 377 13.07 16.25 -12.80
C ARG A 377 14.20 15.61 -13.63
N SER A 378 14.63 14.38 -13.34
CA SER A 378 15.82 13.74 -13.96
C SER A 378 15.70 13.42 -15.45
N ILE A 379 14.48 13.33 -15.98
CA ILE A 379 14.20 13.07 -17.40
C ILE A 379 13.23 14.14 -17.88
N ASP A 380 13.60 14.83 -18.96
CA ASP A 380 12.75 15.86 -19.54
C ASP A 380 11.83 15.29 -20.64
N ALA A 381 10.53 15.41 -20.39
CA ALA A 381 9.47 14.85 -21.21
C ALA A 381 8.82 15.88 -22.16
N THR A 382 9.29 17.13 -22.17
CA THR A 382 8.86 18.19 -23.11
C THR A 382 8.90 17.75 -24.57
N SER A 383 9.89 16.93 -24.94
CA SER A 383 10.06 16.30 -26.26
C SER A 383 9.04 15.21 -26.60
N ARG A 384 8.12 14.88 -25.70
CA ARG A 384 7.03 13.89 -25.84
C ARG A 384 5.73 14.43 -25.22
N PRO A 385 5.13 15.49 -25.80
CA PRO A 385 3.87 16.08 -25.30
C PRO A 385 2.66 15.15 -25.44
N ASP A 386 2.82 14.01 -26.11
CA ASP A 386 1.85 12.94 -26.25
C ASP A 386 1.77 12.00 -25.02
N LEU A 387 2.54 12.25 -23.96
CA LEU A 387 2.61 11.42 -22.75
C LEU A 387 2.06 12.16 -21.53
N SER A 388 1.13 11.53 -20.81
CA SER A 388 0.76 11.95 -19.46
C SER A 388 1.89 11.61 -18.48
N VAL A 389 2.45 12.58 -17.76
CA VAL A 389 3.64 12.38 -16.92
C VAL A 389 3.29 12.35 -15.44
N ILE A 390 3.72 11.31 -14.73
CA ILE A 390 3.70 11.23 -13.27
C ILE A 390 5.14 11.29 -12.75
N THR A 391 5.44 12.33 -11.98
CA THR A 391 6.74 12.54 -11.33
C THR A 391 6.75 11.87 -9.95
N VAL A 392 7.73 10.99 -9.72
CA VAL A 392 7.87 10.21 -8.47
C VAL A 392 9.07 10.71 -7.66
N GLU A 393 8.92 10.84 -6.34
CA GLU A 393 10.00 11.16 -5.40
C GLU A 393 9.85 10.44 -4.05
N ASP A 394 10.89 10.51 -3.23
CA ASP A 394 10.83 10.12 -1.81
C ASP A 394 9.86 11.03 -1.03
N GLY A 395 8.94 10.43 -0.28
CA GLY A 395 8.01 11.15 0.60
C GLY A 395 8.67 11.63 1.90
N PHE A 396 7.96 12.50 2.62
CA PHE A 396 8.50 13.24 3.75
C PHE A 396 8.84 12.35 4.97
N LEU A 397 7.95 11.39 5.30
CA LEU A 397 8.16 10.40 6.36
C LEU A 397 8.89 9.17 5.81
N ARG A 398 10.22 9.25 5.75
CA ARG A 398 11.03 8.42 4.85
C ARG A 398 11.54 7.10 5.45
N SER A 399 12.37 7.15 6.49
CA SER A 399 13.09 5.97 7.03
C SER A 399 13.78 6.22 8.38
N VAL A 400 14.08 5.16 9.14
CA VAL A 400 15.13 5.20 10.17
C VAL A 400 16.49 5.24 9.46
N GLY A 401 17.21 6.35 9.53
CA GLY A 401 18.53 6.53 8.90
C GLY A 401 18.50 7.24 7.54
N LEU A 402 19.69 7.76 7.16
CA LEU A 402 19.95 8.51 5.92
C LEU A 402 19.64 7.71 4.65
N GLY A 403 19.19 8.43 3.60
CA GLY A 403 19.03 7.86 2.25
C GLY A 403 20.32 7.28 1.67
N ALA A 404 21.46 7.89 2.03
CA ALA A 404 22.81 7.38 1.79
C ALA A 404 23.07 5.92 2.21
N GLN A 405 22.31 5.39 3.18
CA GLN A 405 22.48 4.01 3.67
C GLN A 405 21.61 2.98 2.92
N LEU A 406 20.96 3.37 1.81
CA LEU A 406 20.08 2.53 0.99
C LEU A 406 18.93 1.87 1.77
N VAL A 407 18.53 2.51 2.87
CA VAL A 407 17.35 2.12 3.65
C VAL A 407 16.12 2.30 2.76
N ARG A 408 15.32 1.23 2.58
CA ARG A 408 14.11 1.29 1.74
C ARG A 408 13.15 2.34 2.32
N PRO A 409 12.71 3.31 1.52
CA PRO A 409 11.74 4.30 1.95
C PRO A 409 10.39 3.64 2.26
N LEU A 410 9.68 4.24 3.22
CA LEU A 410 8.33 3.84 3.63
C LEU A 410 7.24 4.72 3.00
N SER A 411 7.62 5.85 2.40
CA SER A 411 6.72 6.82 1.77
C SER A 411 7.29 7.32 0.45
N TRP A 412 6.48 7.39 -0.61
CA TRP A 412 6.78 7.97 -1.93
C TRP A 412 5.60 8.85 -2.40
N VAL A 413 5.90 9.93 -3.13
CA VAL A 413 4.91 10.82 -3.74
C VAL A 413 4.81 10.56 -5.24
N PHE A 414 3.64 10.82 -5.83
CA PHE A 414 3.32 10.60 -7.24
C PHE A 414 2.50 11.78 -7.73
N ASP A 415 3.12 12.68 -8.51
CA ASP A 415 2.55 13.98 -8.89
C ASP A 415 2.33 14.04 -10.41
N GLY A 416 1.08 14.23 -10.84
CA GLY A 416 0.67 14.28 -12.24
C GLY A 416 0.77 15.68 -12.88
N SER A 417 1.01 16.72 -12.09
CA SER A 417 1.07 18.11 -12.59
C SER A 417 2.49 18.67 -12.59
N GLY A 418 3.26 18.40 -11.54
CA GLY A 418 4.59 18.97 -11.33
C GLY A 418 5.43 18.10 -10.40
N ILE A 419 5.94 18.69 -9.32
CA ILE A 419 6.43 18.00 -8.11
C ILE A 419 6.55 19.01 -6.96
N TYR A 420 6.31 18.61 -5.72
CA TYR A 420 6.23 19.52 -4.55
C TYR A 420 7.40 20.51 -4.35
N TYR A 421 8.62 20.18 -4.79
CA TYR A 421 9.79 21.05 -4.61
C TYR A 421 10.00 22.05 -5.76
N ASP A 422 9.23 21.94 -6.85
CA ASP A 422 9.36 22.76 -8.04
C ASP A 422 8.36 23.92 -7.95
N ALA A 423 8.85 25.11 -7.59
CA ALA A 423 8.04 26.31 -7.50
C ALA A 423 7.69 26.90 -8.88
N THR A 424 8.34 26.45 -9.96
CA THR A 424 8.17 27.05 -11.31
C THR A 424 6.81 26.71 -11.93
N GLY A 425 6.25 25.53 -11.62
CA GLY A 425 4.91 25.10 -12.02
C GLY A 425 4.02 24.71 -10.83
N GLU A 426 2.72 24.55 -11.06
CA GLU A 426 1.81 23.99 -10.04
C GLU A 426 2.14 22.50 -9.81
N SER A 427 2.07 22.05 -8.56
CA SER A 427 2.16 20.63 -8.18
C SER A 427 0.82 20.13 -7.67
N ASP A 428 0.56 18.82 -7.73
CA ASP A 428 -0.68 18.26 -7.16
C ASP A 428 -0.80 18.57 -5.66
N LEU A 429 0.31 18.69 -4.93
CA LEU A 429 0.30 19.13 -3.53
C LEU A 429 -0.13 20.60 -3.38
N GLU A 430 0.37 21.50 -4.23
CA GLU A 430 -0.02 22.91 -4.21
C GLU A 430 -1.51 23.09 -4.52
N ARG A 431 -2.02 22.38 -5.53
CA ARG A 431 -3.46 22.36 -5.86
C ARG A 431 -4.29 21.82 -4.70
N LEU A 432 -3.86 20.71 -4.09
CA LEU A 432 -4.52 20.07 -2.95
C LEU A 432 -4.61 21.04 -1.77
N LEU A 433 -3.49 21.65 -1.37
CA LEU A 433 -3.44 22.62 -0.28
C LEU A 433 -4.28 23.88 -0.56
N ALA A 434 -4.31 24.35 -1.82
CA ALA A 434 -5.15 25.47 -2.21
C ALA A 434 -6.66 25.15 -2.16
N THR A 435 -7.08 23.99 -2.68
CA THR A 435 -8.49 23.70 -3.02
C THR A 435 -9.24 22.77 -2.06
N THR A 436 -8.54 21.98 -1.24
CA THR A 436 -9.20 20.98 -0.37
C THR A 436 -9.96 21.65 0.77
N ASP A 437 -11.21 21.26 0.98
CA ASP A 437 -11.89 21.49 2.26
C ASP A 437 -11.49 20.39 3.24
N PHE A 438 -11.06 20.79 4.44
CA PHE A 438 -10.46 19.89 5.43
C PHE A 438 -11.44 19.70 6.59
N ASP A 439 -12.19 18.60 6.56
CA ASP A 439 -13.18 18.31 7.59
C ASP A 439 -12.56 18.12 8.99
N VAL A 440 -13.42 18.25 10.01
CA VAL A 440 -13.01 18.17 11.43
C VAL A 440 -12.32 16.84 11.76
N ALA A 441 -12.75 15.74 11.13
CA ALA A 441 -12.13 14.42 11.32
C ALA A 441 -10.72 14.35 10.73
N THR A 442 -10.50 14.91 9.55
CA THR A 442 -9.21 14.99 8.87
C THR A 442 -8.24 15.90 9.63
N LEU A 443 -8.72 17.04 10.15
CA LEU A 443 -7.91 17.95 10.98
C LEU A 443 -7.55 17.32 12.34
N ALA A 444 -8.49 16.66 13.01
CA ALA A 444 -8.21 15.94 14.26
C ALA A 444 -7.19 14.81 14.05
N ARG A 445 -7.32 14.07 12.95
CA ARG A 445 -6.36 13.03 12.54
C ARG A 445 -4.98 13.62 12.22
N ALA A 446 -4.92 14.76 11.52
CA ALA A 446 -3.67 15.46 11.22
C ALA A 446 -2.95 15.91 12.49
N ALA A 447 -3.68 16.49 13.46
CA ALA A 447 -3.11 16.85 14.76
C ALA A 447 -2.58 15.61 15.52
N GLN A 448 -3.34 14.51 15.58
CA GLN A 448 -2.89 13.27 16.22
C GLN A 448 -1.63 12.68 15.57
N LEU A 449 -1.55 12.72 14.24
CA LEU A 449 -0.36 12.32 13.49
C LEU A 449 0.83 13.25 13.77
N ARG A 450 0.60 14.57 13.84
CA ARG A 450 1.62 15.58 14.18
C ARG A 450 2.21 15.32 15.56
N GLU A 451 1.38 15.20 16.59
CA GLU A 451 1.85 14.92 17.96
C GLU A 451 2.58 13.56 18.04
N SER A 452 2.11 12.54 17.32
CA SER A 452 2.80 11.25 17.22
C SER A 452 4.20 11.36 16.61
N ILE A 453 4.39 12.22 15.61
CA ILE A 453 5.70 12.49 14.98
C ILE A 453 6.63 13.26 15.93
N ILE A 454 6.10 14.25 16.66
CA ILE A 454 6.85 15.05 17.64
C ILE A 454 7.32 14.17 18.80
N HIS A 455 6.39 13.46 19.45
CA HIS A 455 6.67 12.58 20.59
C HIS A 455 7.67 11.46 20.25
N ALA A 456 7.58 10.92 19.03
CA ALA A 456 8.52 9.91 18.52
C ALA A 456 9.92 10.47 18.16
N GLY A 457 10.12 11.79 18.23
CA GLY A 457 11.36 12.48 17.84
C GLY A 457 11.69 12.34 16.36
N LEU A 458 10.68 12.22 15.49
CA LEU A 458 10.90 11.86 14.08
C LEU A 458 11.24 13.03 13.18
N THR A 459 12.14 12.75 12.24
CA THR A 459 12.66 13.64 11.18
C THR A 459 12.86 12.83 9.90
N LYS A 460 13.18 13.47 8.78
CA LYS A 460 13.42 12.83 7.47
C LYS A 460 14.49 11.73 7.51
N TYR A 461 15.49 11.92 8.38
CA TYR A 461 16.70 11.11 8.40
C TYR A 461 16.91 10.34 9.72
N ASN A 462 16.39 10.81 10.86
CA ASN A 462 16.52 10.12 12.16
C ASN A 462 17.98 9.73 12.50
N VAL A 463 18.90 10.70 12.35
CA VAL A 463 20.34 10.55 12.65
C VAL A 463 20.87 11.68 13.53
N GLY A 464 22.04 11.45 14.12
CA GLY A 464 22.63 12.23 15.18
C GLY A 464 22.68 11.40 16.46
N SER A 465 23.71 11.63 17.28
CA SER A 465 23.88 10.97 18.58
C SER A 465 24.41 11.91 19.67
N GLY A 466 24.70 13.16 19.33
CA GLY A 466 25.12 14.16 20.29
C GLY A 466 23.96 14.78 21.07
N SER A 467 24.32 15.64 22.01
CA SER A 467 23.46 16.64 22.62
C SER A 467 24.05 18.02 22.37
N TRP A 468 23.25 18.95 21.89
CA TRP A 468 23.59 20.38 21.89
C TRP A 468 22.90 21.04 23.09
N THR A 469 23.60 21.96 23.74
CA THR A 469 23.08 22.72 24.89
C THR A 469 23.11 24.19 24.52
N ARG A 470 22.00 24.89 24.74
CA ARG A 470 21.91 26.33 24.46
C ARG A 470 22.96 27.10 25.26
N PRO A 471 23.77 27.99 24.63
CA PRO A 471 24.72 28.84 25.34
C PRO A 471 24.03 29.69 26.41
N ALA A 472 24.69 29.81 27.57
CA ALA A 472 24.19 30.64 28.67
C ALA A 472 24.28 32.14 28.31
N GLY A 473 23.35 32.94 28.82
CA GLY A 473 23.29 34.39 28.59
C GLY A 473 22.81 34.84 27.21
N VAL A 474 22.62 33.91 26.25
CA VAL A 474 22.18 34.24 24.89
C VAL A 474 20.67 34.43 24.80
N GLY A 475 20.26 35.65 24.43
CA GLY A 475 18.86 36.05 24.26
C GLY A 475 18.15 35.30 23.12
N ARG A 476 18.56 35.51 21.86
CA ARG A 476 17.95 34.91 20.66
C ARG A 476 18.93 33.95 19.96
N VAL A 477 18.49 32.72 19.69
CA VAL A 477 19.22 31.71 18.92
C VAL A 477 18.47 31.38 17.63
N ILE A 478 19.18 31.40 16.51
CA ILE A 478 18.67 31.07 15.18
C ILE A 478 19.41 29.87 14.61
N LEU A 479 18.68 28.91 14.05
CA LEU A 479 19.23 27.77 13.31
C LEU A 479 19.20 28.03 11.80
N ALA A 480 20.36 28.13 11.15
CA ALA A 480 20.47 28.01 9.69
C ALA A 480 20.73 26.55 9.31
N VAL A 481 19.94 26.00 8.37
CA VAL A 481 20.06 24.60 7.94
C VAL A 481 20.62 24.47 6.53
N GLY A 482 21.82 23.89 6.43
CA GLY A 482 22.50 23.59 5.18
C GLY A 482 21.80 22.53 4.33
N GLN A 483 21.99 22.65 3.02
CA GLN A 483 21.52 21.70 2.01
C GLN A 483 22.70 21.20 1.15
N VAL A 484 22.43 20.24 0.28
CA VAL A 484 23.34 19.94 -0.83
C VAL A 484 23.02 20.94 -1.94
N GLU A 485 23.97 21.80 -2.32
CA GLU A 485 23.72 22.89 -3.29
C GLU A 485 23.25 22.39 -4.66
N ALA A 486 23.68 21.18 -5.05
CA ALA A 486 23.23 20.49 -6.27
C ALA A 486 21.86 19.78 -6.16
N ASP A 487 21.07 20.00 -5.09
CA ASP A 487 19.75 19.40 -4.92
C ASP A 487 18.70 20.08 -5.83
N ALA A 488 17.80 19.29 -6.42
CA ALA A 488 16.76 19.79 -7.31
C ALA A 488 15.79 20.76 -6.59
N SER A 489 15.61 20.60 -5.27
CA SER A 489 14.82 21.52 -4.44
C SER A 489 15.43 22.91 -4.29
N LEU A 490 16.72 23.11 -4.60
CA LEU A 490 17.30 24.45 -4.74
C LEU A 490 17.11 24.94 -6.17
N ARG A 491 17.54 24.15 -7.17
CA ARG A 491 17.45 24.53 -8.60
C ARG A 491 16.04 24.97 -9.04
N PHE A 492 14.99 24.34 -8.52
CA PHE A 492 13.60 24.63 -8.89
C PHE A 492 12.79 25.33 -7.77
N GLY A 493 13.41 25.60 -6.62
CA GLY A 493 12.73 26.18 -5.44
C GLY A 493 13.43 27.38 -4.80
N ALA A 494 14.64 27.74 -5.22
CA ALA A 494 15.40 28.87 -4.69
C ALA A 494 15.82 29.82 -5.84
N PRO A 495 14.92 30.73 -6.27
CA PRO A 495 15.17 31.61 -7.42
C PRO A 495 16.09 32.81 -7.09
N GLY A 496 16.33 33.10 -5.80
CA GLY A 496 17.25 34.12 -5.32
C GLY A 496 18.58 33.50 -4.85
N ILE A 497 18.87 33.59 -3.55
CA ILE A 497 20.04 32.92 -2.98
C ILE A 497 19.89 31.38 -3.04
N CYS A 498 20.98 30.68 -3.38
CA CYS A 498 20.95 29.24 -3.66
C CYS A 498 22.13 28.45 -3.09
N THR A 499 23.02 29.10 -2.32
CA THR A 499 24.19 28.49 -1.66
C THR A 499 24.07 28.55 -0.14
N ASN A 500 24.72 27.60 0.56
CA ASN A 500 24.78 27.56 2.02
C ASN A 500 25.50 28.80 2.59
N ARG A 501 26.50 29.30 1.86
CA ARG A 501 27.18 30.57 2.13
C ARG A 501 26.22 31.76 2.13
N ALA A 502 25.48 31.95 1.02
CA ALA A 502 24.57 33.08 0.89
C ALA A 502 23.39 33.00 1.88
N LEU A 503 22.98 31.79 2.28
CA LEU A 503 22.03 31.61 3.39
C LEU A 503 22.60 32.18 4.70
N LEU A 504 23.82 31.82 5.08
CA LEU A 504 24.43 32.31 6.33
C LEU A 504 24.66 33.82 6.31
N GLU A 505 25.14 34.36 5.19
CA GLU A 505 25.36 35.79 4.99
C GLU A 505 24.03 36.57 5.08
N ALA A 506 22.94 36.07 4.48
CA ALA A 506 21.61 36.67 4.60
C ALA A 506 21.01 36.56 6.02
N VAL A 507 21.18 35.42 6.69
CA VAL A 507 20.68 35.23 8.08
C VAL A 507 21.42 36.14 9.06
N ARG A 508 22.75 36.30 8.92
CA ARG A 508 23.51 37.26 9.73
C ARG A 508 23.10 38.72 9.46
N ALA A 509 22.76 39.07 8.22
CA ALA A 509 22.27 40.40 7.88
C ALA A 509 20.87 40.69 8.46
N GLU A 510 19.97 39.71 8.49
CA GLU A 510 18.62 39.85 9.09
C GLU A 510 18.62 39.80 10.64
N ALA A 511 19.64 39.19 11.24
CA ALA A 511 19.70 38.97 12.68
C ALA A 511 21.14 39.12 13.22
N PRO A 512 21.73 40.33 13.17
CA PRO A 512 23.12 40.56 13.54
C PRO A 512 23.44 40.11 14.98
N ASP A 513 22.57 40.46 15.94
CA ASP A 513 22.75 40.19 17.37
C ASP A 513 22.26 38.79 17.82
N ALA A 514 21.77 37.96 16.90
CA ALA A 514 21.32 36.60 17.22
C ALA A 514 22.50 35.61 17.19
N TYR A 515 22.48 34.64 18.09
CA TYR A 515 23.43 33.54 18.06
C TYR A 515 23.04 32.56 16.95
N LEU A 516 23.85 32.54 15.89
CA LEU A 516 23.61 31.80 14.67
C LEU A 516 24.26 30.41 14.77
N VAL A 517 23.43 29.39 14.92
CA VAL A 517 23.83 28.00 14.84
C VAL A 517 23.70 27.53 13.39
N TYR A 518 24.80 27.07 12.79
CA TYR A 518 24.76 26.41 11.49
C TYR A 518 24.69 24.88 11.64
N LYS A 519 23.72 24.24 10.99
CA LYS A 519 23.68 22.79 10.84
C LYS A 519 23.93 22.38 9.39
N PRO A 520 25.14 21.88 9.04
CA PRO A 520 25.43 21.41 7.69
C PRO A 520 24.67 20.11 7.35
N HIS A 521 24.53 19.82 6.05
CA HIS A 521 23.79 18.63 5.61
C HIS A 521 24.57 17.32 5.88
N PRO A 522 23.95 16.27 6.44
CA PRO A 522 24.66 15.05 6.84
C PRO A 522 25.27 14.24 5.68
N ASP A 523 24.74 14.32 4.45
CA ASP A 523 25.37 13.68 3.30
C ASP A 523 26.65 14.42 2.85
N VAL A 524 26.80 15.71 3.19
CA VAL A 524 28.04 16.49 2.98
C VAL A 524 29.05 16.16 4.07
N MET A 525 28.62 16.15 5.33
CA MET A 525 29.48 15.77 6.48
C MET A 525 30.03 14.35 6.40
N THR A 526 29.32 13.43 5.72
CA THR A 526 29.76 12.05 5.48
C THR A 526 30.52 11.85 4.17
N GLY A 527 30.83 12.93 3.43
CA GLY A 527 31.64 12.92 2.20
C GLY A 527 30.98 12.22 1.02
N LEU A 528 29.64 12.26 0.93
CA LEU A 528 28.87 11.60 -0.14
C LEU A 528 28.36 12.57 -1.21
N ARG A 529 28.27 13.86 -0.91
CA ARG A 529 27.82 14.94 -1.80
C ARG A 529 28.51 16.25 -1.42
N GLY A 530 28.83 17.12 -2.39
CA GLY A 530 29.49 18.41 -2.12
C GLY A 530 30.92 18.27 -1.58
N ASN A 531 31.53 19.39 -1.17
CA ASN A 531 32.84 19.42 -0.52
C ASN A 531 32.68 19.63 1.00
N ARG A 532 33.20 18.70 1.80
CA ARG A 532 33.14 18.74 3.27
C ARG A 532 33.96 19.87 3.89
N GLU A 533 35.07 20.24 3.27
CA GLU A 533 36.01 21.20 3.87
C GLU A 533 35.61 22.66 3.55
N GLU A 534 35.03 22.92 2.38
CA GLU A 534 34.33 24.19 2.08
C GLU A 534 33.15 24.41 3.05
N GLU A 535 32.32 23.38 3.25
CA GLU A 535 31.16 23.40 4.15
C GLU A 535 31.56 23.62 5.63
N LYS A 536 32.74 23.14 6.06
CA LYS A 536 33.34 23.49 7.36
C LYS A 536 33.84 24.93 7.42
N GLY A 537 34.38 25.44 6.31
CA GLY A 537 34.86 26.83 6.19
C GLY A 537 33.75 27.88 6.42
N LEU A 538 32.48 27.47 6.33
CA LEU A 538 31.32 28.29 6.69
C LEU A 538 31.23 28.58 8.21
N ALA A 539 32.00 27.90 9.06
CA ALA A 539 32.08 28.18 10.50
C ALA A 539 32.49 29.63 10.81
N ALA A 540 33.16 30.34 9.88
CA ALA A 540 33.50 31.75 10.03
C ALA A 540 32.31 32.73 9.85
N LEU A 541 31.11 32.23 9.51
CA LEU A 541 29.89 33.03 9.29
C LEU A 541 28.84 32.85 10.39
N CYS A 542 29.03 31.90 11.31
CA CYS A 542 28.09 31.50 12.35
C CYS A 542 28.80 31.44 13.71
N ASP A 543 28.06 31.50 14.81
CA ASP A 543 28.64 31.43 16.16
C ASP A 543 28.95 29.98 16.58
N GLU A 544 28.22 29.00 16.04
CA GLU A 544 28.50 27.58 16.26
C GLU A 544 28.09 26.69 15.06
N LEU A 545 28.92 25.71 14.73
CA LEU A 545 28.64 24.70 13.69
C LEU A 545 28.34 23.34 14.34
N VAL A 546 27.10 22.84 14.18
CA VAL A 546 26.54 21.72 14.96
C VAL A 546 26.19 20.51 14.05
N PRO A 547 27.16 19.65 13.69
CA PRO A 547 26.94 18.56 12.74
C PRO A 547 26.17 17.37 13.36
N ASP A 548 26.45 16.99 14.60
CA ASP A 548 26.05 15.67 15.15
C ASP A 548 24.84 15.67 16.09
N CYS A 549 24.30 16.85 16.46
CA CYS A 549 23.07 16.94 17.24
C CYS A 549 21.85 16.47 16.40
N PRO A 550 20.96 15.61 16.93
CA PRO A 550 19.69 15.27 16.30
C PRO A 550 18.83 16.50 15.97
N MET A 551 18.26 16.53 14.77
CA MET A 551 17.52 17.70 14.25
C MET A 551 16.26 18.02 15.06
N ASP A 552 15.56 17.01 15.58
CA ASP A 552 14.41 17.14 16.48
C ASP A 552 14.76 17.90 17.76
N ARG A 553 15.91 17.58 18.37
CA ARG A 553 16.43 18.22 19.58
C ARG A 553 16.91 19.63 19.33
N LEU A 554 17.62 19.85 18.22
CA LEU A 554 18.15 21.18 17.89
C LEU A 554 17.03 22.16 17.57
N ILE A 555 16.05 21.76 16.74
CA ILE A 555 14.85 22.57 16.45
C ILE A 555 14.09 22.92 17.73
N ALA A 556 13.99 22.00 18.70
CA ALA A 556 13.32 22.28 19.98
C ALA A 556 14.01 23.36 20.82
N ALA A 557 15.34 23.49 20.74
CA ALA A 557 16.15 24.34 21.64
C ALA A 557 16.47 25.75 21.10
N VAL A 558 16.25 26.02 19.80
CA VAL A 558 16.40 27.33 19.15
C VAL A 558 15.09 28.11 19.08
N ASP A 559 15.14 29.41 18.78
CA ASP A 559 13.94 30.29 18.78
C ASP A 559 13.34 30.49 17.39
N GLY A 560 14.12 30.25 16.33
CA GLY A 560 13.66 30.30 14.95
C GLY A 560 14.60 29.53 14.01
N VAL A 561 14.09 29.14 12.84
CA VAL A 561 14.83 28.35 11.85
C VAL A 561 14.79 29.03 10.48
N HIS A 562 15.96 29.33 9.92
CA HIS A 562 16.08 29.90 8.58
C HIS A 562 16.58 28.82 7.60
N VAL A 563 15.94 28.76 6.43
CA VAL A 563 16.19 27.72 5.41
C VAL A 563 16.11 28.31 4.00
N LEU A 564 16.76 27.66 3.03
CA LEU A 564 16.47 27.88 1.61
C LEU A 564 15.17 27.14 1.26
N THR A 565 15.23 25.81 1.10
CA THR A 565 14.07 24.94 0.77
C THR A 565 14.02 23.62 1.55
N SER A 566 14.88 23.48 2.56
CA SER A 566 15.07 22.25 3.35
C SER A 566 13.78 21.75 3.99
N LEU A 567 13.60 20.43 4.10
CA LEU A 567 12.47 19.86 4.84
C LEU A 567 12.52 20.19 6.34
N ALA A 568 13.68 20.61 6.86
CA ALA A 568 13.84 21.05 8.25
C ALA A 568 12.92 22.24 8.62
N GLY A 569 12.57 23.12 7.67
CA GLY A 569 11.58 24.17 7.91
C GLY A 569 10.18 23.60 8.18
N PHE A 570 9.74 22.59 7.41
CA PHE A 570 8.50 21.87 7.71
C PHE A 570 8.58 21.16 9.08
N GLU A 571 9.70 20.49 9.38
CA GLU A 571 9.92 19.83 10.68
C GLU A 571 9.90 20.81 11.88
N ALA A 572 10.23 22.09 11.64
CA ALA A 572 10.13 23.18 12.61
C ALA A 572 8.70 23.73 12.73
N LEU A 573 7.96 23.89 11.62
CA LEU A 573 6.52 24.23 11.64
C LEU A 573 5.70 23.18 12.42
N LEU A 574 5.99 21.89 12.23
CA LEU A 574 5.34 20.83 13.02
C LEU A 574 5.54 21.02 14.53
N ARG A 575 6.69 21.57 14.94
CA ARG A 575 7.09 21.80 16.35
C ARG A 575 6.74 23.20 16.85
N GLY A 576 5.91 23.95 16.12
CA GLY A 576 5.47 25.31 16.50
C GLY A 576 6.58 26.36 16.54
N LYS A 577 7.70 26.14 15.84
CA LYS A 577 8.81 27.09 15.77
C LYS A 577 8.62 28.08 14.62
N PRO A 578 8.95 29.38 14.79
CA PRO A 578 9.08 30.34 13.70
C PRO A 578 10.04 29.86 12.62
N VAL A 579 9.65 30.02 11.35
CA VAL A 579 10.44 29.61 10.18
C VAL A 579 10.47 30.73 9.15
N THR A 580 11.69 31.11 8.75
CA THR A 580 11.93 32.05 7.65
C THR A 580 12.45 31.29 6.44
N THR A 581 11.80 31.43 5.29
CA THR A 581 12.20 30.75 4.05
C THR A 581 12.76 31.73 3.03
N HIS A 582 14.05 31.54 2.73
CA HIS A 582 14.79 32.30 1.71
C HIS A 582 14.53 31.78 0.29
N GLY A 583 14.09 30.53 0.15
CA GLY A 583 13.48 30.00 -1.07
C GLY A 583 11.95 29.90 -0.97
N ALA A 584 11.34 29.14 -1.88
CA ALA A 584 9.90 28.89 -2.00
C ALA A 584 9.55 27.37 -1.88
N PRO A 585 9.91 26.68 -0.77
CA PRO A 585 9.54 25.27 -0.57
C PRO A 585 8.02 25.08 -0.49
N PHE A 586 7.53 23.84 -0.59
CA PHE A 586 6.08 23.53 -0.66
C PHE A 586 5.22 24.10 0.49
N TYR A 587 5.83 24.33 1.65
CA TYR A 587 5.17 24.81 2.87
C TYR A 587 5.25 26.34 3.05
N ALA A 588 5.96 27.05 2.18
CA ALA A 588 6.04 28.51 2.18
C ALA A 588 4.88 29.13 1.38
N GLY A 589 4.54 30.41 1.63
CA GLY A 589 3.47 31.12 0.91
C GLY A 589 2.06 30.87 1.44
N TRP A 590 1.89 30.07 2.50
CA TRP A 590 0.59 29.76 3.10
C TRP A 590 0.29 30.53 4.39
N GLY A 591 1.09 31.56 4.69
CA GLY A 591 0.99 32.36 5.92
C GLY A 591 1.43 31.63 7.21
N LEU A 592 2.19 30.54 7.07
CA LEU A 592 2.81 29.78 8.17
C LEU A 592 4.29 30.13 8.39
N THR A 593 4.89 30.88 7.46
CA THR A 593 6.31 31.17 7.34
C THR A 593 6.53 32.65 7.09
N ASP A 594 7.74 33.13 7.39
CA ASP A 594 8.23 34.44 6.99
C ASP A 594 8.98 34.31 5.65
N ASP A 595 8.34 34.74 4.57
CA ASP A 595 8.74 34.40 3.20
C ASP A 595 9.57 35.53 2.54
N ARG A 596 10.81 35.24 2.11
CA ARG A 596 11.64 36.19 1.33
C ARG A 596 11.45 36.05 -0.18
N CYS A 597 10.97 34.91 -0.66
CA CYS A 597 10.58 34.71 -2.06
C CYS A 597 9.09 35.01 -2.25
N ALA A 598 8.73 35.85 -3.23
CA ALA A 598 7.34 36.08 -3.60
C ALA A 598 6.73 34.84 -4.29
N MET A 599 5.56 34.39 -3.83
CA MET A 599 4.87 33.19 -4.34
C MET A 599 3.49 33.53 -4.89
N THR A 600 3.46 34.00 -6.14
CA THR A 600 2.28 34.61 -6.80
C THR A 600 1.08 33.67 -7.07
N ARG A 601 1.18 32.38 -6.72
CA ARG A 601 0.07 31.40 -6.85
C ARG A 601 -0.54 30.98 -5.50
N ARG A 602 0.10 31.31 -4.37
CA ARG A 602 -0.29 30.84 -3.03
C ARG A 602 -0.97 31.98 -2.29
N HIS A 603 -2.31 31.94 -2.27
CA HIS A 603 -3.15 33.02 -1.72
C HIS A 603 -3.93 32.61 -0.45
N ARG A 604 -4.01 31.29 -0.17
CA ARG A 604 -4.78 30.75 0.96
C ARG A 604 -3.91 30.74 2.23
N ARG A 605 -4.47 31.18 3.36
CA ARG A 605 -3.87 30.91 4.67
C ARG A 605 -4.24 29.51 5.14
N LEU A 606 -3.29 28.77 5.69
CA LEU A 606 -3.48 27.42 6.21
C LEU A 606 -3.16 27.35 7.71
N SER A 607 -3.71 26.34 8.39
CA SER A 607 -3.16 25.88 9.68
C SER A 607 -2.07 24.84 9.45
N VAL A 608 -1.23 24.60 10.47
CA VAL A 608 -0.24 23.51 10.44
C VAL A 608 -0.92 22.16 10.18
N ASP A 609 -2.14 21.95 10.69
CA ASP A 609 -2.87 20.68 10.53
C ASP A 609 -3.49 20.52 9.13
N MET A 610 -3.88 21.60 8.45
CA MET A 610 -4.20 21.55 7.01
C MET A 610 -2.96 21.17 6.18
N LEU A 611 -1.80 21.75 6.51
CA LEU A 611 -0.53 21.42 5.85
C LEU A 611 -0.12 19.96 6.12
N VAL A 612 -0.31 19.44 7.33
CA VAL A 612 -0.09 18.02 7.67
C VAL A 612 -1.07 17.11 6.93
N ALA A 613 -2.36 17.46 6.87
CA ALA A 613 -3.35 16.69 6.13
C ALA A 613 -2.97 16.56 4.64
N GLY A 614 -2.64 17.68 4.00
CA GLY A 614 -2.17 17.66 2.61
C GLY A 614 -0.86 16.88 2.43
N ALA A 615 0.19 17.28 3.13
CA ALA A 615 1.55 16.78 2.90
C ALA A 615 1.81 15.38 3.45
N LEU A 616 1.16 14.95 4.53
CA LEU A 616 1.43 13.65 5.20
C LEU A 616 0.29 12.64 5.11
N ILE A 617 -0.97 13.05 4.84
CA ILE A 617 -2.11 12.12 4.79
C ILE A 617 -2.62 11.87 3.37
N LEU A 618 -2.72 12.92 2.53
CA LEU A 618 -3.44 12.86 1.26
C LEU A 618 -2.53 12.74 0.02
N TYR A 619 -1.42 13.46 -0.03
CA TYR A 619 -0.48 13.47 -1.17
C TYR A 619 0.46 12.23 -1.25
N PRO A 620 1.12 11.78 -0.16
CA PRO A 620 2.03 10.64 -0.23
C PRO A 620 1.34 9.27 -0.13
N ARG A 621 1.92 8.27 -0.80
CA ARG A 621 1.65 6.84 -0.58
C ARG A 621 2.57 6.29 0.51
N TYR A 622 2.14 5.25 1.23
CA TYR A 622 2.93 4.54 2.23
C TYR A 622 2.92 3.03 2.01
N VAL A 623 4.08 2.37 2.15
CA VAL A 623 4.24 0.92 1.99
C VAL A 623 5.36 0.40 2.90
N LEU A 624 5.04 -0.54 3.80
CA LEU A 624 6.03 -1.12 4.73
C LEU A 624 7.12 -1.96 4.01
N ARG A 625 8.18 -2.31 4.74
CA ARG A 625 9.52 -2.67 4.19
C ARG A 625 9.58 -3.79 3.16
N ASP A 626 8.62 -4.70 3.10
CA ASP A 626 8.59 -5.79 2.12
C ASP A 626 7.37 -5.77 1.18
N GLY A 627 6.46 -4.82 1.38
CA GLY A 627 5.26 -4.61 0.58
C GLY A 627 4.13 -5.64 0.75
N ARG A 628 4.31 -6.69 1.57
CA ARG A 628 3.37 -7.84 1.62
C ARG A 628 1.95 -7.48 2.03
N HIS A 629 1.81 -6.54 2.95
CA HIS A 629 0.53 -6.11 3.51
C HIS A 629 -0.12 -4.97 2.72
N GLY A 630 0.44 -4.62 1.56
CA GLY A 630 -0.08 -3.56 0.71
C GLY A 630 0.30 -2.14 1.17
N PHE A 631 -0.65 -1.24 1.07
CA PHE A 631 -0.53 0.18 1.41
C PHE A 631 -0.84 0.41 2.90
N ALA A 632 0.04 1.17 3.56
CA ALA A 632 -0.12 1.59 4.95
C ALA A 632 -0.72 3.01 5.04
N THR A 633 -1.10 3.42 6.24
CA THR A 633 -1.37 4.83 6.57
C THR A 633 -0.10 5.47 7.16
N PRO A 634 0.03 6.81 7.20
CA PRO A 634 1.17 7.47 7.86
C PRO A 634 1.31 7.09 9.35
N GLU A 635 0.22 6.86 10.06
CA GLU A 635 0.23 6.45 11.48
C GLU A 635 0.87 5.07 11.64
N ILE A 636 0.51 4.11 10.78
CA ILE A 636 1.12 2.78 10.72
C ILE A 636 2.60 2.88 10.33
N ALA A 637 2.96 3.80 9.42
CA ALA A 637 4.35 4.04 9.06
C ALA A 637 5.16 4.60 10.25
N VAL A 638 4.61 5.53 11.03
CA VAL A 638 5.23 6.06 12.27
C VAL A 638 5.43 4.96 13.32
N ALA A 639 4.40 4.14 13.60
CA ALA A 639 4.51 3.03 14.54
C ALA A 639 5.53 1.95 14.09
N HIS A 640 5.62 1.70 12.79
CA HIS A 640 6.63 0.82 12.21
C HIS A 640 8.05 1.43 12.27
N ILE A 641 8.19 2.76 12.13
CA ILE A 641 9.49 3.46 12.31
C ILE A 641 9.98 3.33 13.77
N LEU A 642 9.08 3.51 14.75
CA LEU A 642 9.38 3.37 16.18
C LEU A 642 9.85 1.95 16.54
N SER A 643 9.03 0.94 16.26
CA SER A 643 9.37 -0.46 16.56
C SER A 643 10.62 -0.95 15.81
N TRP A 644 10.95 -0.38 14.64
CA TRP A 644 12.22 -0.62 13.96
C TRP A 644 13.41 0.07 14.64
N ARG A 645 13.25 1.29 15.18
CA ARG A 645 14.29 1.99 15.96
C ARG A 645 14.70 1.17 17.19
N GLU A 646 13.72 0.66 17.94
CA GLU A 646 13.90 -0.22 19.11
C GLU A 646 14.64 -1.51 18.73
N GLN A 647 14.15 -2.22 17.69
CA GLN A 647 14.79 -3.44 17.19
C GLN A 647 16.20 -3.21 16.64
N ALA A 648 16.50 -2.02 16.12
CA ALA A 648 17.83 -1.67 15.65
C ALA A 648 18.79 -1.43 16.83
N GLN A 649 18.34 -0.73 17.87
CA GLN A 649 19.10 -0.53 19.11
C GLN A 649 19.40 -1.87 19.80
N ALA A 650 18.40 -2.75 19.92
CA ALA A 650 18.56 -4.10 20.49
C ALA A 650 19.48 -5.04 19.67
N ARG A 651 19.86 -4.68 18.44
CA ARG A 651 20.71 -5.50 17.54
C ARG A 651 22.14 -4.95 17.35
N LEU A 652 22.57 -3.98 18.15
CA LEU A 652 23.92 -3.38 18.08
C LEU A 652 25.05 -4.28 18.65
N GLY A 653 24.96 -5.59 18.45
CA GLY A 653 26.04 -6.55 18.75
C GLY A 653 27.01 -6.73 17.57
N PHE A 654 28.22 -6.17 17.71
CA PHE A 654 29.48 -6.46 16.99
C PHE A 654 29.50 -6.45 15.44
N TRP A 655 28.70 -7.28 14.75
CA TRP A 655 28.88 -7.65 13.35
C TRP A 655 28.40 -6.63 12.29
N HIS A 656 27.72 -5.56 12.70
CA HIS A 656 27.12 -4.59 11.78
C HIS A 656 28.10 -3.59 11.13
N ALA A 657 29.34 -3.46 11.62
CA ALA A 657 30.33 -2.55 11.04
C ALA A 657 30.95 -3.09 9.73
N VAL A 658 31.39 -4.36 9.74
CA VAL A 658 32.16 -4.99 8.65
C VAL A 658 31.31 -5.14 7.37
N THR A 659 30.07 -5.60 7.51
CA THR A 659 29.13 -5.79 6.39
C THR A 659 28.78 -4.47 5.70
N ARG A 660 28.68 -3.37 6.47
CA ARG A 660 28.39 -2.01 5.98
C ARG A 660 29.50 -1.44 5.09
N PHE A 661 30.76 -1.81 5.33
CA PHE A 661 31.91 -1.38 4.53
C PHE A 661 31.93 -2.04 3.13
N LEU A 662 31.76 -3.37 3.10
CA LEU A 662 31.87 -4.17 1.87
C LEU A 662 30.74 -3.87 0.86
N LEU A 663 29.52 -3.61 1.33
CA LEU A 663 28.40 -3.21 0.48
C LEU A 663 28.61 -1.83 -0.16
N ARG A 664 29.26 -0.88 0.54
CA ARG A 664 29.44 0.52 0.09
C ARG A 664 30.32 0.59 -1.17
N ARG A 665 31.45 -0.12 -1.20
CA ARG A 665 32.37 -0.14 -2.37
C ARG A 665 31.74 -0.77 -3.62
N ARG A 666 30.85 -1.76 -3.49
CA ARG A 666 30.30 -2.53 -4.61
C ARG A 666 29.09 -1.86 -5.31
N LEU A 667 28.62 -0.72 -4.79
CA LEU A 667 27.45 0.00 -5.31
C LEU A 667 27.78 1.40 -5.84
N LEU A 668 28.71 2.14 -5.22
CA LEU A 668 29.21 3.43 -5.76
C LEU A 668 29.75 3.28 -7.19
N TRP A 669 30.41 2.16 -7.48
CA TRP A 669 30.90 1.79 -8.81
C TRP A 669 29.80 1.49 -9.87
N ARG A 670 28.53 1.41 -9.47
CA ARG A 670 27.41 1.03 -10.36
C ARG A 670 26.50 2.19 -10.74
N ASP A 671 26.36 3.19 -9.89
CA ASP A 671 25.54 4.38 -10.20
C ASP A 671 26.34 5.44 -10.98
N ALA A 672 27.67 5.46 -10.87
CA ALA A 672 28.53 6.25 -11.76
C ALA A 672 28.42 5.83 -13.25
N ALA A 673 28.06 4.57 -13.51
CA ALA A 673 27.87 4.00 -14.85
C ALA A 673 26.46 4.27 -15.44
N ALA A 674 25.70 5.22 -14.88
CA ALA A 674 24.34 5.57 -15.31
C ALA A 674 24.20 6.98 -15.90
N MET A 675 25.30 7.72 -16.09
CA MET A 675 25.30 9.01 -16.79
C MET A 675 25.34 8.81 -18.33
N PRO A 676 24.52 9.52 -19.12
CA PRO A 676 24.72 9.66 -20.55
C PRO A 676 25.83 10.69 -20.86
N ASP A 677 26.51 10.49 -22.00
CA ASP A 677 27.55 11.33 -22.60
C ASP A 677 28.76 11.75 -21.73
N GLY A 678 29.88 11.05 -21.95
CA GLY A 678 31.19 11.50 -21.50
C GLY A 678 31.78 12.58 -22.41
N ARG A 679 31.85 13.82 -21.94
CA ARG A 679 32.77 14.86 -22.46
C ARG A 679 33.65 15.36 -21.32
N LYS A 680 34.97 15.14 -21.42
CA LYS A 680 35.93 15.76 -20.50
C LYS A 680 35.97 17.27 -20.76
N PRO A 681 35.90 18.15 -19.74
CA PRO A 681 36.30 19.53 -19.91
C PRO A 681 37.80 19.58 -20.23
N ARG A 682 38.20 20.41 -21.21
CA ARG A 682 39.57 20.89 -21.38
C ARG A 682 39.65 22.28 -20.76
N GLY A 683 40.73 22.58 -20.03
CA GLY A 683 40.98 23.92 -19.51
C GLY A 683 41.39 23.93 -18.04
N ALA A 684 42.69 23.79 -17.82
CA ALA A 684 43.39 24.33 -16.65
C ALA A 684 44.74 24.84 -17.17
N CYS A 685 45.09 26.08 -16.85
CA CYS A 685 46.37 26.68 -17.18
C CYS A 685 47.19 26.75 -15.90
N ASP A 686 48.28 25.98 -15.81
CA ASP A 686 49.24 26.09 -14.72
C ASP A 686 50.44 26.92 -15.17
N ALA A 687 50.93 27.79 -14.27
CA ALA A 687 52.12 28.61 -14.46
C ALA A 687 53.00 28.51 -13.20
N ASN A 688 54.31 28.74 -13.40
CA ASN A 688 55.36 28.81 -12.37
C ASN A 688 55.76 27.48 -11.70
N ALA A 689 56.66 26.73 -12.38
CA ALA A 689 58.11 26.64 -12.10
C ALA A 689 58.63 26.67 -10.63
N PRO A 690 59.83 26.10 -10.30
CA PRO A 690 60.96 25.83 -11.20
C PRO A 690 61.75 24.49 -11.03
N ALA A 691 62.68 24.26 -11.99
CA ALA A 691 63.97 23.52 -12.01
C ALA A 691 64.25 22.35 -11.01
N ASP A 692 64.62 21.10 -11.39
CA ASP A 692 65.75 20.57 -12.25
C ASP A 692 67.05 20.32 -11.41
N PRO A 693 68.00 19.37 -11.71
CA PRO A 693 68.13 18.36 -12.79
C PRO A 693 68.51 16.90 -12.34
N GLN A 694 68.90 16.05 -13.32
CA GLN A 694 69.74 14.82 -13.22
C GLN A 694 69.04 13.49 -12.80
N HIS A 695 69.40 12.28 -13.27
CA HIS A 695 70.33 11.82 -14.34
C HIS A 695 69.96 10.38 -14.83
N LEU A 696 70.35 10.02 -16.07
CA LEU A 696 70.55 8.63 -16.61
C LEU A 696 69.32 7.68 -16.73
N SER A 697 69.38 6.54 -17.46
CA SER A 697 69.55 6.36 -18.93
C SER A 697 69.46 4.87 -19.34
N ALA A 698 68.86 4.60 -20.50
CA ALA A 698 69.09 3.42 -21.37
C ALA A 698 68.53 2.00 -21.03
N HIS A 699 68.38 1.24 -22.12
CA HIS A 699 67.94 -0.14 -22.43
C HIS A 699 68.24 -1.29 -21.44
N GLY A 700 67.63 -2.49 -21.53
CA GLY A 700 66.68 -3.07 -22.51
C GLY A 700 67.20 -4.35 -23.22
N LYS A 701 66.29 -5.22 -23.72
CA LYS A 701 66.47 -6.62 -24.25
C LYS A 701 66.39 -7.71 -23.15
N ILE A 702 65.91 -8.96 -23.34
CA ILE A 702 65.30 -9.73 -24.47
C ILE A 702 64.46 -10.90 -23.84
N ALA A 703 63.51 -11.64 -24.42
CA ALA A 703 62.81 -11.80 -25.72
C ALA A 703 61.27 -12.03 -25.42
N ALA A 704 60.27 -12.33 -26.27
CA ALA A 704 60.09 -13.00 -27.59
C ALA A 704 60.33 -14.54 -27.61
N PRO A 705 59.65 -15.35 -28.45
CA PRO A 705 58.56 -15.07 -29.42
C PRO A 705 57.16 -15.15 -28.73
N GLU A 706 55.97 -15.48 -29.28
CA GLU A 706 55.34 -15.80 -30.60
C GLU A 706 53.81 -15.47 -30.44
N GLN A 707 52.90 -15.14 -31.38
CA GLN A 707 52.75 -15.28 -32.85
C GLN A 707 52.32 -16.70 -33.29
N TYR A 708 51.45 -16.98 -34.29
CA TYR A 708 50.72 -16.24 -35.35
C TYR A 708 49.26 -16.80 -35.48
N ALA A 709 48.28 -16.30 -36.25
CA ALA A 709 47.84 -14.94 -36.67
C ALA A 709 46.48 -15.01 -37.48
N VAL A 710 45.84 -13.85 -37.76
CA VAL A 710 45.27 -13.35 -39.06
C VAL A 710 44.64 -14.34 -40.08
N ALA A 711 43.61 -14.05 -40.90
CA ALA A 711 42.46 -13.10 -40.98
C ALA A 711 41.71 -13.37 -42.33
N GLN A 712 40.54 -12.73 -42.60
CA GLN A 712 40.20 -12.13 -43.92
C GLN A 712 38.81 -11.45 -44.01
N GLU A 713 38.72 -10.43 -44.88
CA GLU A 713 37.50 -9.90 -45.51
C GLU A 713 37.55 -10.24 -47.03
N GLY A 714 36.45 -10.20 -47.79
CA GLY A 714 36.58 -10.24 -49.26
C GLY A 714 35.44 -10.67 -50.19
N GLN A 715 34.27 -10.02 -50.14
CA GLN A 715 33.38 -9.69 -51.30
C GLN A 715 32.80 -10.74 -52.29
N ASN A 716 31.71 -10.29 -52.95
CA ASN A 716 31.08 -10.71 -54.22
C ASN A 716 30.39 -12.09 -54.27
N HIS A 717 29.06 -12.19 -54.46
CA HIS A 717 28.14 -11.77 -55.56
C HIS A 717 27.92 -12.89 -56.60
N GLU A 718 26.72 -13.49 -56.61
CA GLU A 718 25.78 -13.33 -57.74
C GLU A 718 24.34 -13.76 -57.38
N LEU A 719 23.39 -13.51 -58.29
CA LEU A 719 21.94 -13.65 -58.10
C LEU A 719 21.34 -14.82 -58.90
N ARG A 720 20.28 -15.47 -58.36
CA ARG A 720 18.89 -15.48 -58.92
C ARG A 720 18.07 -16.74 -58.54
N VAL A 721 16.74 -16.53 -58.30
CA VAL A 721 15.61 -17.38 -58.78
C VAL A 721 15.45 -18.79 -58.13
N ARG A 722 14.26 -19.32 -57.73
CA ARG A 722 12.85 -18.92 -57.96
C ARG A 722 11.85 -19.44 -56.88
N GLU A 723 10.78 -18.66 -56.68
CA GLU A 723 9.34 -19.00 -56.44
C GLU A 723 8.81 -20.29 -55.76
N GLN A 724 7.76 -20.06 -54.93
CA GLN A 724 6.55 -20.91 -54.71
C GLN A 724 6.73 -22.27 -53.95
N GLN A 725 5.72 -22.91 -53.35
CA GLN A 725 4.25 -22.68 -53.25
C GLN A 725 3.68 -23.36 -51.95
N GLU A 726 2.51 -22.91 -51.46
CA GLU A 726 1.52 -23.68 -50.65
C GLU A 726 1.94 -24.35 -49.30
N GLY A 727 1.03 -24.81 -48.43
CA GLY A 727 -0.42 -24.53 -48.36
C GLY A 727 -1.23 -25.40 -47.36
N ARG A 728 -2.10 -24.74 -46.58
CA ARG A 728 -3.41 -25.22 -46.02
C ARG A 728 -3.54 -26.47 -45.11
N ARG A 729 -4.51 -26.34 -44.18
CA ARG A 729 -5.34 -27.39 -43.51
C ARG A 729 -4.61 -28.26 -42.47
N HIS A 730 -5.07 -28.30 -41.21
CA HIS A 730 -6.28 -28.97 -40.69
C HIS A 730 -6.26 -30.49 -40.83
N VAL A 731 -6.20 -31.21 -39.69
CA VAL A 731 -7.31 -32.05 -39.20
C VAL A 731 -7.11 -32.35 -37.70
N VAL A 732 -8.21 -32.54 -36.96
CA VAL A 732 -8.21 -32.97 -35.55
C VAL A 732 -8.30 -34.49 -35.47
N VAL A 733 -7.46 -35.13 -34.65
CA VAL A 733 -7.68 -36.49 -34.16
C VAL A 733 -7.45 -36.53 -32.65
N GLN A 734 -8.28 -37.29 -31.93
CA GLN A 734 -8.26 -37.40 -30.47
C GLN A 734 -7.19 -38.39 -29.99
N GLY A 735 -6.54 -38.09 -28.87
CA GLY A 735 -5.60 -39.00 -28.19
C GLY A 735 -6.01 -39.21 -26.72
N VAL A 736 -6.75 -40.28 -26.43
CA VAL A 736 -7.18 -40.64 -25.07
C VAL A 736 -6.08 -41.41 -24.34
N ILE A 737 -5.60 -40.89 -23.21
CA ILE A 737 -4.87 -41.66 -22.18
C ILE A 737 -5.48 -41.36 -20.80
N ARG A 738 -5.63 -42.41 -19.99
CA ARG A 738 -6.07 -42.37 -18.58
C ARG A 738 -4.87 -42.62 -17.65
N LYS A 739 -5.09 -42.32 -16.36
CA LYS A 739 -4.19 -42.52 -15.20
C LYS A 739 -3.09 -41.45 -15.09
N HIS A 740 -2.70 -40.98 -13.91
CA HIS A 740 -3.11 -41.39 -12.54
C HIS A 740 -3.73 -40.24 -11.74
#